data_AF-B9FDN5-F1
#
_entry.id   AF-B9FDN5-F1
#
_cell.length_a   1.000
_cell.length_b   1.000
_cell.length_c   1.000
_cell.angle_alpha   90.00
_cell.angle_beta   90.00
_cell.angle_gamma   90.00
#
_symmetry.space_group_name_H-M   'P 1'
#
loop_
_entity.id
_entity.type
_entity.pdbx_description
1 polymer ?
#
loop_
_entity_poly.entity_id
_entity_poly.type
_entity_poly.pdbx_seq_one_letter_code
_entity_poly.pdbx_strand_id
1 'polypeptide(L)'
;MASRRGVENETPRKETREKKKKDELRLAPQARSSPSRTTARAYTARSRIIYNKHQKGNAEISRKGDREHKAKGKENDRPTGVNVLCGVGVLSTPYAVKQGGWLGLIILALLAVLAWYTGILLKRCLDSKEGLETYPDIGHAAFGTTGRIVISVILYMELFNIGNIFIGPNVSLQACCIEYLILESDNLSKLFPNAHLTIGTFTINAHILFAILTTLIVMPTTWLRDLSCLSFISAGGVIASIVIVACLFWVGLVDHIEAKDEGTALNLPGIPIAVGLYGYCYSGHGVFPNIYSSMKKRSQFPAVIFTCIALSTVLFAGAAIMGYIMFGESTESQFTLNLPSNLVASKIAVWTTVITAENVAEAVDSIIDKLKKSDVSNVVYFDGWEGLGVSAVLRAVAERLTLGQITDPELSMDQFGSRFIQQKLEVASADDREKIFPEILTNAIALTTDVFGNYVIQKFFEFATESQLSQLADQLRGHFLQLSFQMYGCRVVQKVIDVVDLERKISIVGELKNSVLRCISDQNGNHVIQKCIECVPEDHIPFVIEDILQKIYPLCTHQYGCRVIQRVLEHCHNPATQSAVMDEIVERAFDLTEDKFGNYVVQHVLEHGRPEERSSIIQKLSGQVVNLSQQKYASNVVEKCLSFGTPDEREGLIREIVSSGQTFQGLMKDQFGNYVVQRILQTCDDKFLVVILSSIKMHLNELKNYTFGKHIVARVEKLIITGENRVRMGSKTSQCQQSLSCTDVDANPF
;
A
#
# COMPACT_ATOMS: atom_id res chain seq x y z
N MET A 1 52.10 -35.60 -3.14
CA MET A 1 52.06 -34.66 -1.99
C MET A 1 51.97 -33.24 -2.53
N ALA A 2 50.97 -32.50 -2.04
CA ALA A 2 50.94 -31.05 -1.80
C ALA A 2 51.68 -30.05 -2.75
N SER A 3 50.86 -29.21 -3.41
CA SER A 3 50.71 -27.77 -3.14
C SER A 3 51.57 -26.70 -3.87
N ARG A 4 50.82 -25.82 -4.55
CA ARG A 4 50.88 -24.33 -4.59
C ARG A 4 51.78 -23.58 -5.60
N ARG A 5 51.06 -22.79 -6.43
CA ARG A 5 51.16 -21.36 -6.86
C ARG A 5 51.08 -21.30 -8.40
N GLY A 6 50.26 -20.51 -9.08
CA GLY A 6 49.35 -19.41 -8.76
C GLY A 6 49.42 -18.38 -9.91
N VAL A 7 48.26 -18.10 -10.55
CA VAL A 7 47.88 -16.84 -11.27
C VAL A 7 48.68 -16.58 -12.58
N GLU A 8 48.13 -16.33 -13.78
CA GLU A 8 46.98 -15.50 -14.22
C GLU A 8 46.59 -15.82 -15.70
N ASN A 9 45.42 -15.27 -16.10
CA ASN A 9 44.93 -14.95 -17.45
C ASN A 9 43.95 -15.84 -18.23
N GLU A 10 42.89 -15.14 -18.65
CA GLU A 10 41.97 -15.33 -19.79
C GLU A 10 40.66 -16.16 -19.65
N THR A 11 39.56 -15.41 -19.74
CA THR A 11 38.16 -15.77 -20.02
C THR A 11 37.96 -16.67 -21.24
N PRO A 12 36.90 -17.51 -21.25
CA PRO A 12 36.05 -17.52 -22.46
C PRO A 12 34.53 -17.79 -22.24
N ARG A 13 33.77 -17.42 -23.29
CA ARG A 13 32.49 -18.00 -23.78
C ARG A 13 31.13 -17.50 -23.22
N LYS A 14 30.54 -16.55 -23.94
CA LYS A 14 29.09 -16.47 -24.22
C LYS A 14 28.83 -17.03 -25.63
N GLU A 15 28.72 -18.34 -25.77
CA GLU A 15 28.27 -18.93 -27.05
C GLU A 15 27.71 -20.36 -26.87
N THR A 16 26.71 -20.53 -26.00
CA THR A 16 26.08 -21.86 -25.83
C THR A 16 24.62 -21.87 -25.39
N ARG A 17 23.83 -20.80 -25.65
CA ARG A 17 22.39 -20.79 -25.32
C ARG A 17 21.42 -20.82 -26.50
N GLU A 18 21.88 -20.61 -27.73
CA GLU A 18 21.00 -20.64 -28.91
C GLU A 18 20.91 -21.99 -29.63
N LYS A 19 21.82 -22.95 -29.36
CA LYS A 19 21.77 -24.28 -29.98
C LYS A 19 20.88 -25.29 -29.26
N LYS A 20 20.54 -25.08 -27.98
CA LYS A 20 19.70 -26.03 -27.22
C LYS A 20 18.19 -25.90 -27.47
N LYS A 21 17.73 -24.88 -28.21
CA LYS A 21 16.29 -24.66 -28.49
C LYS A 21 15.81 -25.20 -29.84
N LYS A 22 16.71 -25.74 -30.68
CA LYS A 22 16.37 -26.25 -32.02
C LYS A 22 16.16 -27.77 -32.11
N ASP A 23 16.58 -28.53 -31.09
CA ASP A 23 16.52 -30.00 -31.14
C ASP A 23 15.37 -30.62 -30.33
N GLU A 24 14.59 -29.84 -29.56
CA GLU A 24 13.44 -30.35 -28.79
C GLU A 24 12.10 -30.36 -29.57
N LEU A 25 12.09 -29.99 -30.87
CA LEU A 25 10.87 -29.98 -31.69
C LEU A 25 10.72 -31.19 -32.64
N ARG A 26 11.46 -32.27 -32.39
CA ARG A 26 11.31 -33.54 -33.13
C ARG A 26 11.18 -34.68 -32.14
N LEU A 27 9.95 -35.02 -31.74
CA LEU A 27 9.52 -36.36 -31.33
C LEU A 27 8.03 -36.33 -30.90
N ALA A 28 7.11 -36.65 -31.82
CA ALA A 28 5.82 -37.31 -31.55
C ALA A 28 5.17 -37.78 -32.89
N PRO A 29 4.33 -38.84 -32.91
CA PRO A 29 4.26 -39.79 -34.01
C PRO A 29 3.22 -39.51 -35.10
N GLN A 30 3.42 -40.19 -36.24
CA GLN A 30 2.55 -40.25 -37.41
C GLN A 30 1.14 -40.82 -37.09
N ALA A 31 0.07 -40.09 -37.44
CA ALA A 31 -1.23 -40.68 -37.78
C ALA A 31 -2.12 -39.73 -38.63
N ARG A 32 -2.31 -40.13 -39.89
CA ARG A 32 -3.37 -39.88 -40.90
C ARG A 32 -4.35 -38.69 -40.74
N SER A 33 -4.23 -37.71 -41.63
CA SER A 33 -5.13 -37.44 -42.78
C SER A 33 -4.77 -36.09 -43.43
N SER A 34 -4.58 -36.08 -44.75
CA SER A 34 -4.10 -34.92 -45.51
C SER A 34 -5.23 -33.91 -45.81
N PRO A 35 -5.12 -32.61 -45.44
CA PRO A 35 -6.01 -31.58 -45.95
C PRO A 35 -5.63 -31.20 -47.40
N SER A 36 -6.62 -30.90 -48.23
CA SER A 36 -6.45 -30.53 -49.63
C SER A 36 -5.59 -29.27 -49.83
N ARG A 37 -4.92 -29.16 -50.98
CA ARG A 37 -4.01 -28.03 -51.34
C ARG A 37 -4.66 -26.63 -51.21
N THR A 38 -5.99 -26.55 -51.18
CA THR A 38 -6.78 -25.31 -51.06
C THR A 38 -6.86 -24.81 -49.62
N THR A 39 -6.97 -25.68 -48.61
CA THR A 39 -7.02 -25.27 -47.19
C THR A 39 -5.65 -24.87 -46.66
N ALA A 40 -4.56 -25.48 -47.14
CA ALA A 40 -3.20 -25.08 -46.77
C ALA A 40 -2.87 -23.64 -47.22
N ARG A 41 -3.26 -23.24 -48.44
CA ARG A 41 -3.05 -21.88 -48.96
C ARG A 41 -3.89 -20.83 -48.22
N ALA A 42 -5.12 -21.16 -47.84
CA ALA A 42 -5.98 -20.27 -47.05
C ALA A 42 -5.42 -20.03 -45.65
N TYR A 43 -4.87 -21.07 -44.99
CA TYR A 43 -4.20 -20.94 -43.70
C TYR A 43 -2.94 -20.05 -43.79
N THR A 44 -2.08 -20.25 -44.80
CA THR A 44 -0.86 -19.42 -44.94
C THR A 44 -1.17 -17.96 -45.25
N ALA A 45 -2.22 -17.68 -46.03
CA ALA A 45 -2.67 -16.33 -46.32
C ALA A 45 -3.26 -15.64 -45.08
N ARG A 46 -4.09 -16.34 -44.30
CA ARG A 46 -4.69 -15.80 -43.07
C ARG A 46 -3.64 -15.52 -41.99
N SER A 47 -2.64 -16.38 -41.83
CA SER A 47 -1.52 -16.15 -40.91
C SER A 47 -0.64 -14.97 -41.33
N ARG A 48 -0.40 -14.74 -42.63
CA ARG A 48 0.33 -13.55 -43.12
C ARG A 48 -0.46 -12.26 -42.91
N ILE A 49 -1.78 -12.28 -43.10
CA ILE A 49 -2.63 -11.12 -42.86
C ILE A 49 -2.64 -10.78 -41.36
N ILE A 50 -2.76 -11.78 -40.48
CA ILE A 50 -2.75 -11.58 -39.02
C ILE A 50 -1.38 -11.07 -38.55
N TYR A 51 -0.27 -11.64 -39.04
CA TYR A 51 1.08 -11.18 -38.70
C TYR A 51 1.34 -9.75 -39.17
N ASN A 52 0.93 -9.40 -40.40
CA ASN A 52 1.09 -8.04 -40.92
C ASN A 52 0.16 -7.02 -40.23
N LYS A 53 -1.05 -7.43 -39.81
CA LYS A 53 -1.97 -6.59 -39.05
C LYS A 53 -1.46 -6.36 -37.61
N HIS A 54 -0.81 -7.35 -37.01
CA HIS A 54 -0.16 -7.25 -35.71
C HIS A 54 1.12 -6.40 -35.76
N GLN A 55 1.91 -6.46 -36.84
CA GLN A 55 3.05 -5.57 -37.04
C GLN A 55 2.63 -4.13 -37.36
N LYS A 56 1.58 -3.92 -38.15
CA LYS A 56 1.01 -2.57 -38.37
C LYS A 56 0.39 -2.00 -37.09
N GLY A 57 -0.32 -2.82 -36.31
CA GLY A 57 -0.84 -2.46 -34.99
C GLY A 57 0.27 -2.07 -34.03
N ASN A 58 1.34 -2.86 -33.91
CA ASN A 58 2.49 -2.51 -33.07
C ASN A 58 3.24 -1.27 -33.58
N ALA A 59 3.35 -1.06 -34.89
CA ALA A 59 3.96 0.14 -35.46
C ALA A 59 3.10 1.40 -35.29
N GLU A 60 1.77 1.27 -35.32
CA GLU A 60 0.82 2.36 -35.04
C GLU A 60 0.72 2.66 -33.54
N ILE A 61 0.78 1.66 -32.67
CA ILE A 61 0.88 1.82 -31.21
C ILE A 61 2.21 2.47 -30.84
N SER A 62 3.33 2.06 -31.46
CA SER A 62 4.63 2.71 -31.27
C SER A 62 4.63 4.15 -31.80
N ARG A 63 3.97 4.42 -32.94
CA ARG A 63 3.83 5.79 -33.49
C ARG A 63 2.84 6.66 -32.70
N LYS A 64 1.79 6.09 -32.10
CA LYS A 64 0.87 6.78 -31.19
C LYS A 64 1.56 7.08 -29.86
N GLY A 65 2.29 6.11 -29.30
CA GLY A 65 3.16 6.30 -28.13
C GLY A 65 4.22 7.37 -28.39
N ASP A 66 4.87 7.37 -29.56
CA ASP A 66 5.83 8.42 -29.96
C ASP A 66 5.16 9.77 -30.22
N ARG A 67 3.89 9.82 -30.64
CA ARG A 67 3.13 11.07 -30.85
C ARG A 67 2.58 11.63 -29.55
N GLU A 68 2.15 10.78 -28.60
CA GLU A 68 1.75 11.18 -27.25
C GLU A 68 2.96 11.61 -26.40
N HIS A 69 4.10 10.92 -26.53
CA HIS A 69 5.38 11.39 -25.95
C HIS A 69 5.87 12.69 -26.59
N LYS A 70 5.63 12.90 -27.90
CA LYS A 70 5.97 14.16 -28.58
C LYS A 70 4.98 15.29 -28.29
N ALA A 71 3.73 14.99 -27.97
CA ALA A 71 2.70 15.99 -27.64
C ALA A 71 2.89 16.59 -26.24
N LYS A 72 3.41 15.82 -25.28
CA LYS A 72 3.74 16.29 -23.91
C LYS A 72 5.07 17.07 -23.80
N GLY A 73 5.79 17.26 -24.91
CA GLY A 73 7.20 17.70 -24.92
C GLY A 73 7.44 19.10 -25.47
N LYS A 74 6.64 20.10 -25.11
CA LYS A 74 6.95 21.52 -25.36
C LYS A 74 6.92 22.33 -24.06
N GLU A 75 7.95 22.22 -23.22
CA GLU A 75 8.39 23.33 -22.37
C GLU A 75 9.76 23.03 -21.73
N ASN A 76 10.54 24.08 -21.48
CA ASN A 76 11.83 23.99 -20.78
C ASN A 76 11.58 23.43 -19.36
N ASP A 77 12.19 22.32 -18.93
CA ASP A 77 12.08 21.80 -17.54
C ASP A 77 12.83 22.66 -16.49
N ARG A 78 13.51 23.74 -16.93
CA ARG A 78 14.32 24.64 -16.07
C ARG A 78 13.49 25.45 -15.05
N PRO A 79 12.37 26.11 -15.42
CA PRO A 79 11.52 26.84 -14.48
C PRO A 79 10.93 25.94 -13.40
N THR A 80 10.58 24.70 -13.72
CA THR A 80 10.07 23.71 -12.76
C THR A 80 11.09 23.36 -11.69
N GLY A 81 12.35 23.12 -12.08
CA GLY A 81 13.43 22.88 -11.10
C GLY A 81 13.76 24.09 -10.23
N VAL A 82 13.67 25.32 -10.78
CA VAL A 82 13.86 26.56 -10.00
C VAL A 82 12.68 26.78 -9.05
N ASN A 83 11.44 26.54 -9.48
CA ASN A 83 10.25 26.74 -8.63
C ASN A 83 10.24 25.81 -7.41
N VAL A 84 10.63 24.55 -7.59
CA VAL A 84 10.68 23.58 -6.48
C VAL A 84 11.80 23.92 -5.48
N LEU A 85 12.85 24.62 -5.90
CA LEU A 85 13.91 25.07 -5.00
C LEU A 85 13.61 26.46 -4.42
N CYS A 86 13.16 27.43 -5.22
CA CYS A 86 12.74 28.77 -4.82
C CYS A 86 11.30 28.80 -4.27
N GLY A 87 11.01 28.02 -3.23
CA GLY A 87 9.76 28.11 -2.48
C GLY A 87 9.71 29.30 -1.49
N VAL A 88 8.72 29.32 -0.61
CA VAL A 88 8.56 30.34 0.47
C VAL A 88 9.72 30.37 1.47
N GLY A 89 10.64 29.40 1.43
CA GLY A 89 11.87 29.40 2.23
C GLY A 89 12.68 30.69 2.09
N VAL A 90 12.60 31.42 0.95
CA VAL A 90 13.24 32.73 0.78
C VAL A 90 12.83 33.74 1.87
N LEU A 91 11.59 33.67 2.37
CA LEU A 91 11.02 34.59 3.34
C LEU A 91 11.66 34.48 4.74
N SER A 92 12.16 33.30 5.09
CA SER A 92 12.78 33.01 6.39
C SER A 92 14.31 33.09 6.36
N THR A 93 14.91 33.28 5.18
CA THR A 93 16.38 33.41 5.06
C THR A 93 17.00 34.55 5.88
N PRO A 94 16.37 35.73 6.07
CA PRO A 94 16.91 36.77 6.95
C PRO A 94 16.83 36.36 8.43
N TYR A 95 15.74 35.68 8.80
CA TYR A 95 15.58 35.14 10.15
C TYR A 95 16.63 34.08 10.47
N ALA A 96 17.04 33.27 9.48
CA ALA A 96 18.16 32.35 9.63
C ALA A 96 19.49 33.08 9.90
N VAL A 97 19.71 34.26 9.31
CA VAL A 97 20.88 35.12 9.64
C VAL A 97 20.75 35.67 11.06
N LYS A 98 19.57 36.12 11.49
CA LYS A 98 19.35 36.52 12.89
C LYS A 98 19.68 35.38 13.88
N GLN A 99 19.27 34.15 13.58
CA GLN A 99 19.53 33.01 14.44
C GLN A 99 21.01 32.56 14.42
N GLY A 100 21.68 32.57 13.27
CA GLY A 100 23.07 32.09 13.15
C GLY A 100 24.15 33.18 13.24
N GLY A 101 23.78 34.44 13.11
CA GLY A 101 24.67 35.56 12.82
C GLY A 101 25.16 35.59 11.36
N TRP A 102 25.92 36.63 11.00
CA TRP A 102 26.49 36.81 9.66
C TRP A 102 27.30 35.61 9.14
N LEU A 103 28.07 34.96 10.02
CA LEU A 103 28.81 33.74 9.66
C LEU A 103 27.89 32.55 9.33
N GLY A 104 26.61 32.61 9.70
CA GLY A 104 25.58 31.65 9.31
C GLY A 104 25.39 31.56 7.78
N LEU A 105 25.69 32.60 7.01
CA LEU A 105 25.64 32.56 5.54
C LEU A 105 26.60 31.52 4.93
N ILE A 106 27.66 31.15 5.65
CA ILE A 106 28.55 30.05 5.23
C ILE A 106 27.77 28.73 5.18
N ILE A 107 26.82 28.52 6.09
CA ILE A 107 25.97 27.32 6.12
C ILE A 107 25.08 27.26 4.88
N LEU A 108 24.49 28.39 4.47
CA LEU A 108 23.71 28.48 3.23
C LEU A 108 24.55 28.05 2.01
N ALA A 109 25.78 28.58 1.89
CA ALA A 109 26.68 28.22 0.80
C ALA A 109 27.12 26.73 0.83
N LEU A 110 27.42 26.20 2.03
CA LEU A 110 27.78 24.79 2.21
C LEU A 110 26.62 23.86 1.84
N LEU A 111 25.40 24.19 2.26
CA LEU A 111 24.20 23.42 1.93
C LEU A 111 23.89 23.48 0.43
N ALA A 112 24.13 24.60 -0.25
CA ALA A 112 24.01 24.69 -1.70
C ALA A 112 24.95 23.71 -2.43
N VAL A 113 26.22 23.66 -2.01
CA VAL A 113 27.22 22.73 -2.57
C VAL A 113 26.83 21.28 -2.29
N LEU A 114 26.40 20.98 -1.06
CA LEU A 114 25.93 19.65 -0.68
C LEU A 114 24.70 19.23 -1.49
N ALA A 115 23.71 20.11 -1.63
CA ALA A 115 22.49 19.88 -2.41
C ALA A 115 22.81 19.58 -3.88
N TRP A 116 23.75 20.31 -4.47
CA TRP A 116 24.21 20.06 -5.84
C TRP A 116 24.89 18.69 -5.94
N TYR A 117 25.84 18.42 -5.04
CA TYR A 117 26.57 17.16 -5.01
C TYR A 117 25.64 15.94 -4.85
N THR A 118 24.70 15.99 -3.92
CA THR A 118 23.72 14.91 -3.71
C THR A 118 22.75 14.76 -4.89
N GLY A 119 22.39 15.86 -5.57
CA GLY A 119 21.64 15.79 -6.83
C GLY A 119 22.39 15.06 -7.94
N ILE A 120 23.71 15.25 -8.05
CA ILE A 120 24.55 14.51 -9.00
C ILE A 120 24.67 13.03 -8.61
N LEU A 121 24.80 12.71 -7.32
CA LEU A 121 24.79 11.32 -6.85
C LEU A 121 23.47 10.63 -7.19
N LEU A 122 22.35 11.33 -7.03
CA LEU A 122 21.03 10.79 -7.34
C LEU A 122 20.88 10.44 -8.83
N LYS A 123 21.39 11.29 -9.73
CA LYS A 123 21.50 10.97 -11.16
C LYS A 123 22.28 9.67 -11.38
N ARG A 124 23.44 9.51 -10.73
CA ARG A 124 24.27 8.29 -10.88
C ARG A 124 23.52 7.04 -10.40
N CYS A 125 22.73 7.16 -9.34
CA CYS A 125 21.87 6.08 -8.87
C CYS A 125 20.78 5.73 -9.88
N LEU A 126 20.13 6.71 -10.50
CA LEU A 126 19.12 6.48 -11.55
C LEU A 126 19.72 5.84 -12.81
N ASP A 127 20.94 6.22 -13.17
CA ASP A 127 21.67 5.62 -14.30
C ASP A 127 22.25 4.24 -14.01
N SER A 128 22.21 3.77 -12.76
CA SER A 128 22.87 2.52 -12.36
C SER A 128 22.20 1.26 -12.93
N LYS A 129 20.90 1.34 -13.26
CA LYS A 129 20.11 0.22 -13.76
C LYS A 129 18.96 0.71 -14.64
N GLU A 130 18.71 0.01 -15.74
CA GLU A 130 17.56 0.29 -16.60
C GLU A 130 16.23 0.06 -15.84
N GLY A 131 15.28 0.98 -16.02
CA GLY A 131 13.95 0.94 -15.39
C GLY A 131 13.83 1.66 -14.05
N LEU A 132 14.88 2.33 -13.55
CA LEU A 132 14.78 3.20 -12.38
C LEU A 132 14.26 4.59 -12.78
N GLU A 133 13.09 4.96 -12.26
CA GLU A 133 12.46 6.25 -12.60
C GLU A 133 12.17 7.12 -11.37
N THR A 134 11.99 6.51 -10.19
CA THR A 134 11.61 7.20 -8.95
C THR A 134 12.60 6.96 -7.81
N TYR A 135 12.58 7.82 -6.78
CA TYR A 135 13.41 7.64 -5.59
C TYR A 135 13.14 6.30 -4.84
N PRO A 136 11.87 5.86 -4.69
CA PRO A 136 11.57 4.53 -4.15
C PRO A 136 12.13 3.36 -4.98
N ASP A 137 12.26 3.51 -6.31
CA ASP A 137 12.89 2.47 -7.15
C ASP A 137 14.38 2.32 -6.84
N ILE A 138 15.08 3.43 -6.54
CA ILE A 138 16.46 3.40 -6.05
C ILE A 138 16.53 2.66 -4.72
N GLY A 139 15.59 2.93 -3.80
CA GLY A 139 15.47 2.19 -2.53
C GLY A 139 15.24 0.70 -2.74
N HIS A 140 14.37 0.35 -3.70
CA HIS A 140 14.13 -1.04 -4.06
C HIS A 140 15.37 -1.72 -4.64
N ALA A 141 16.11 -1.02 -5.50
CA ALA A 141 17.33 -1.53 -6.09
C ALA A 141 18.44 -1.75 -5.04
N ALA A 142 18.53 -0.88 -4.04
CA ALA A 142 19.56 -0.93 -3.01
C ALA A 142 19.24 -1.90 -1.85
N PHE A 143 18.00 -1.93 -1.37
CA PHE A 143 17.60 -2.65 -0.15
C PHE A 143 16.33 -3.50 -0.32
N GLY A 144 15.92 -3.79 -1.56
CA GLY A 144 14.72 -4.59 -1.84
C GLY A 144 13.43 -3.92 -1.40
N THR A 145 12.38 -4.70 -1.16
CA THR A 145 11.05 -4.19 -0.80
C THR A 145 11.08 -3.33 0.46
N THR A 146 11.93 -3.65 1.44
CA THR A 146 12.11 -2.84 2.65
C THR A 146 12.65 -1.46 2.33
N GLY A 147 13.64 -1.34 1.44
CA GLY A 147 14.14 -0.05 0.98
C GLY A 147 13.08 0.78 0.25
N ARG A 148 12.29 0.12 -0.60
CA ARG A 148 11.16 0.76 -1.29
C ARG A 148 10.18 1.34 -0.28
N ILE A 149 9.74 0.54 0.70
CA ILE A 149 8.78 0.96 1.74
C ILE A 149 9.36 2.09 2.58
N VAL A 150 10.60 1.98 3.08
CA VAL A 150 11.19 3.00 3.95
C VAL A 150 11.35 4.33 3.22
N ILE A 151 11.87 4.33 2.00
CA ILE A 151 12.02 5.57 1.21
C ILE A 151 10.65 6.15 0.86
N SER A 152 9.70 5.30 0.47
CA SER A 152 8.31 5.70 0.27
C SER A 152 7.75 6.37 1.52
N VAL A 153 7.85 5.74 2.69
CA VAL A 153 7.37 6.30 3.97
C VAL A 153 8.05 7.61 4.31
N ILE A 154 9.37 7.76 4.13
CA ILE A 154 10.07 9.02 4.40
C ILE A 154 9.57 10.14 3.48
N LEU A 155 9.47 9.88 2.17
CA LEU A 155 8.95 10.85 1.21
C LEU A 155 7.46 11.15 1.46
N TYR A 156 6.68 10.15 1.90
CA TYR A 156 5.29 10.33 2.30
C TYR A 156 5.17 11.14 3.59
N MET A 157 6.05 10.95 4.59
CA MET A 157 6.05 11.73 5.83
C MET A 157 6.48 13.19 5.58
N GLU A 158 7.42 13.40 4.65
CA GLU A 158 7.84 14.73 4.20
C GLU A 158 6.67 15.47 3.50
N LEU A 159 5.83 14.78 2.73
CA LEU A 159 4.67 15.36 2.02
C LEU A 159 3.34 15.32 2.82
N PHE A 160 3.20 14.39 3.76
CA PHE A 160 1.94 13.93 4.34
C PHE A 160 2.24 13.33 5.73
N ASN A 161 2.41 14.16 6.75
CA ASN A 161 2.70 13.63 8.09
C ASN A 161 1.49 12.82 8.63
N ILE A 162 1.78 11.60 9.08
CA ILE A 162 0.85 10.57 9.55
C ILE A 162 0.47 10.89 11.00
N GLY A 163 -0.61 11.66 11.18
CA GLY A 163 -1.28 11.85 12.47
C GLY A 163 -2.15 10.66 12.92
N ASN A 164 -2.17 9.55 12.19
CA ASN A 164 -3.16 8.48 12.39
C ASN A 164 -2.74 7.33 13.31
N ILE A 165 -1.55 7.36 13.92
CA ILE A 165 -1.15 6.31 14.88
C ILE A 165 -1.47 6.69 16.34
N PHE A 166 -1.72 7.97 16.66
CA PHE A 166 -1.99 8.39 18.05
C PHE A 166 -3.20 9.30 18.27
N ILE A 167 -3.78 9.97 17.25
CA ILE A 167 -4.83 10.99 17.47
C ILE A 167 -5.99 10.91 16.44
N GLY A 168 -6.54 9.72 16.17
CA GLY A 168 -7.84 9.56 15.49
C GLY A 168 -7.98 10.11 14.04
N PRO A 169 -9.07 9.77 13.33
CA PRO A 169 -9.18 9.93 11.87
C PRO A 169 -9.64 11.32 11.36
N ASN A 170 -9.83 12.33 12.22
CA ASN A 170 -10.42 13.63 11.83
C ASN A 170 -9.49 14.84 11.96
N VAL A 171 -8.18 14.64 12.21
CA VAL A 171 -7.22 15.75 12.28
C VAL A 171 -5.95 15.35 11.51
N SER A 172 -5.97 15.55 10.20
CA SER A 172 -4.76 15.46 9.37
C SER A 172 -4.41 16.81 8.82
N LEU A 173 -3.59 17.52 9.59
CA LEU A 173 -2.92 18.73 9.17
C LEU A 173 -1.59 18.29 8.52
N GLN A 174 -1.48 18.45 7.20
CA GLN A 174 -0.28 18.16 6.40
C GLN A 174 0.87 19.05 6.86
N ALA A 175 1.98 18.49 7.34
CA ALA A 175 3.09 19.27 7.91
C ALA A 175 3.72 20.30 6.94
N CYS A 176 3.77 20.04 5.62
CA CYS A 176 4.18 21.03 4.63
C CYS A 176 3.13 22.15 4.48
N CYS A 177 1.84 21.83 4.45
CA CYS A 177 0.78 22.83 4.35
C CYS A 177 0.62 23.66 5.63
N ILE A 178 1.03 23.15 6.80
CA ILE A 178 0.98 23.93 8.05
C ILE A 178 1.82 25.20 7.94
N GLU A 179 3.03 25.12 7.38
CA GLU A 179 3.88 26.30 7.20
C GLU A 179 3.23 27.30 6.23
N TYR A 180 2.71 26.85 5.09
CA TYR A 180 2.00 27.74 4.15
C TYR A 180 0.71 28.31 4.76
N LEU A 181 -0.04 27.54 5.55
CA LEU A 181 -1.24 28.03 6.24
C LEU A 181 -0.91 29.07 7.30
N ILE A 182 0.18 28.88 8.04
CA ILE A 182 0.70 29.87 9.01
C ILE A 182 1.19 31.11 8.24
N LEU A 183 1.95 30.91 7.16
CA LEU A 183 2.45 31.98 6.28
C LEU A 183 1.31 32.86 5.76
N GLU A 184 0.29 32.25 5.16
CA GLU A 184 -0.88 32.94 4.63
C GLU A 184 -1.70 33.61 5.73
N SER A 185 -1.92 32.90 6.84
CA SER A 185 -2.61 33.43 8.00
C SER A 185 -1.92 34.71 8.51
N ASP A 186 -0.60 34.70 8.70
CA ASP A 186 0.18 35.82 9.21
C ASP A 186 0.22 37.00 8.23
N ASN A 187 0.37 36.75 6.93
CA ASN A 187 0.38 37.80 5.91
C ASN A 187 -1.01 38.44 5.71
N LEU A 188 -2.09 37.66 5.69
CA LEU A 188 -3.46 38.17 5.55
C LEU A 188 -3.95 38.89 6.81
N SER A 189 -3.63 38.37 8.00
CA SER A 189 -3.96 39.04 9.26
C SER A 189 -3.19 40.35 9.43
N LYS A 190 -1.98 40.47 8.89
CA LYS A 190 -1.26 41.76 8.80
C LYS A 190 -1.96 42.77 7.88
N LEU A 191 -2.55 42.32 6.77
CA LEU A 191 -3.31 43.19 5.86
C LEU A 191 -4.66 43.62 6.45
N PHE A 192 -5.31 42.73 7.20
CA PHE A 192 -6.63 42.94 7.78
C PHE A 192 -6.64 42.65 9.29
N PRO A 193 -5.95 43.46 10.12
CA PRO A 193 -5.77 43.18 11.55
C PRO A 193 -7.07 43.22 12.35
N ASN A 194 -8.07 43.95 11.86
CA ASN A 194 -9.38 44.09 12.50
C ASN A 194 -10.40 43.03 12.02
N ALA A 195 -10.00 42.10 11.14
CA ALA A 195 -10.88 41.04 10.67
C ALA A 195 -11.20 40.08 11.82
N HIS A 196 -12.49 39.85 12.04
CA HIS A 196 -12.97 38.90 13.03
C HIS A 196 -14.32 38.33 12.57
N LEU A 197 -14.63 37.11 13.01
CA LEU A 197 -15.88 36.45 12.71
C LEU A 197 -16.53 35.98 14.02
N THR A 198 -17.74 36.47 14.29
CA THR A 198 -18.49 36.10 15.49
C THR A 198 -19.60 35.13 15.11
N ILE A 199 -19.53 33.89 15.59
CA ILE A 199 -20.56 32.85 15.40
C ILE A 199 -21.07 32.44 16.78
N GLY A 200 -22.29 32.86 17.12
CA GLY A 200 -22.85 32.64 18.45
C GLY A 200 -22.02 33.33 19.54
N THR A 201 -21.55 32.56 20.53
CA THR A 201 -20.69 33.06 21.63
C THR A 201 -19.19 33.00 21.31
N PHE A 202 -18.79 32.53 20.12
CA PHE A 202 -17.39 32.38 19.75
C PHE A 202 -16.96 33.52 18.82
N THR A 203 -15.89 34.22 19.19
CA THR A 203 -15.24 35.24 18.36
C THR A 203 -13.91 34.69 17.83
N ILE A 204 -13.79 34.61 16.51
CA ILE A 204 -12.59 34.14 15.81
C ILE A 204 -11.76 35.36 15.41
N ASN A 205 -10.49 35.39 15.81
CA ASN A 205 -9.55 36.47 15.48
C ASN A 205 -9.02 36.36 14.04
N ALA A 206 -8.35 37.40 13.53
CA ALA A 206 -7.87 37.47 12.16
C ALA A 206 -6.97 36.28 11.76
N HIS A 207 -6.04 35.87 12.62
CA HIS A 207 -5.13 34.75 12.34
C HIS A 207 -5.89 33.44 12.14
N ILE A 208 -6.79 33.09 13.05
CA ILE A 208 -7.58 31.85 12.95
C ILE A 208 -8.56 31.93 11.77
N LEU A 209 -9.15 33.10 11.54
CA LEU A 209 -10.07 33.33 10.42
C LEU A 209 -9.39 33.12 9.07
N PHE A 210 -8.22 33.72 8.85
CA PHE A 210 -7.48 33.57 7.60
C PHE A 210 -6.85 32.19 7.46
N ALA A 211 -6.41 31.55 8.55
CA ALA A 211 -5.99 30.15 8.49
C ALA A 211 -7.11 29.22 8.00
N ILE A 212 -8.35 29.41 8.50
CA ILE A 212 -9.53 28.65 8.05
C ILE A 212 -9.86 29.00 6.59
N LEU A 213 -9.87 30.27 6.23
CA LEU A 213 -10.21 30.72 4.87
C LEU A 213 -9.20 30.19 3.83
N THR A 214 -7.90 30.34 4.09
CA THR A 214 -6.85 29.78 3.24
C THR A 214 -6.97 28.26 3.14
N THR A 215 -7.28 27.57 4.24
CA THR A 215 -7.52 26.12 4.21
C THR A 215 -8.69 25.78 3.28
N LEU A 216 -9.79 26.54 3.32
CA LEU A 216 -10.96 26.30 2.48
C LEU A 216 -10.71 26.62 0.99
N ILE A 217 -9.81 27.56 0.68
CA ILE A 217 -9.45 27.95 -0.70
C ILE A 217 -8.42 27.00 -1.31
N VAL A 218 -7.41 26.57 -0.52
CA VAL A 218 -6.33 25.69 -0.97
C VAL A 218 -6.77 24.22 -0.97
N MET A 219 -7.71 23.82 -0.12
CA MET A 219 -8.15 22.41 -0.08
C MET A 219 -8.70 21.90 -1.42
N PRO A 220 -9.53 22.65 -2.18
CA PRO A 220 -10.00 22.22 -3.51
C PRO A 220 -8.91 22.08 -4.58
N THR A 221 -7.80 22.83 -4.48
CA THR A 221 -6.74 22.76 -5.49
C THR A 221 -5.97 21.44 -5.42
N THR A 222 -5.93 20.79 -4.25
CA THR A 222 -5.38 19.43 -4.05
C THR A 222 -6.22 18.30 -4.68
N TRP A 223 -7.33 18.63 -5.34
CA TRP A 223 -8.23 17.67 -5.98
C TRP A 223 -8.18 17.71 -7.51
N LEU A 224 -7.36 18.59 -8.10
CA LEU A 224 -7.23 18.76 -9.54
C LEU A 224 -6.37 17.62 -10.14
N ARG A 225 -6.90 16.93 -11.17
CA ARG A 225 -6.25 15.74 -11.76
C ARG A 225 -5.58 15.95 -13.12
N ASP A 226 -5.79 17.09 -13.79
CA ASP A 226 -5.13 17.40 -15.07
C ASP A 226 -3.91 18.31 -14.85
N LEU A 227 -2.73 17.72 -14.96
CA LEU A 227 -1.44 18.36 -14.67
C LEU A 227 -0.92 19.24 -15.83
N SER A 228 -1.67 19.34 -16.94
CA SER A 228 -1.22 20.01 -18.17
C SER A 228 -1.20 21.54 -18.05
N CYS A 229 -1.98 22.11 -17.12
CA CYS A 229 -2.01 23.56 -16.84
C CYS A 229 -0.94 24.01 -15.83
N LEU A 230 -0.20 23.10 -15.19
CA LEU A 230 0.71 23.38 -14.06
C LEU A 230 2.08 23.92 -14.50
N SER A 231 2.52 23.68 -15.74
CA SER A 231 3.81 24.18 -16.21
C SER A 231 3.85 25.71 -16.34
N PHE A 232 2.72 26.32 -16.73
CA PHE A 232 2.54 27.77 -16.79
C PHE A 232 2.53 28.43 -15.41
N ILE A 233 1.98 27.74 -14.41
CA ILE A 233 1.87 28.21 -13.03
C ILE A 233 3.23 28.09 -12.31
N SER A 234 3.98 27.01 -12.57
CA SER A 234 5.36 26.86 -12.08
C SER A 234 6.33 27.95 -12.55
N ALA A 235 6.16 28.49 -13.76
CA ALA A 235 6.92 29.66 -14.21
C ALA A 235 6.52 30.95 -13.47
N GLY A 236 5.25 31.06 -13.07
CA GLY A 236 4.72 32.16 -12.25
C GLY A 236 5.34 32.23 -10.85
N GLY A 237 5.53 31.09 -10.18
CA GLY A 237 6.13 31.05 -8.83
C GLY A 237 7.58 31.54 -8.77
N VAL A 238 8.38 31.27 -9.80
CA VAL A 238 9.75 31.81 -9.91
C VAL A 238 9.73 33.33 -10.09
N ILE A 239 8.84 33.84 -10.93
CA ILE A 239 8.66 35.28 -11.14
C ILE A 239 8.21 35.95 -9.84
N ALA A 240 7.26 35.34 -9.13
CA ALA A 240 6.77 35.83 -7.84
C ALA A 240 7.89 35.92 -6.79
N SER A 241 8.75 34.90 -6.69
CA SER A 241 9.91 34.91 -5.80
C SER A 241 10.89 36.05 -6.12
N ILE A 242 11.15 36.29 -7.41
CA ILE A 242 11.99 37.42 -7.85
C ILE A 242 11.34 38.76 -7.49
N VAL A 243 10.02 38.90 -7.70
CA VAL A 243 9.27 40.12 -7.36
C VAL A 243 9.32 40.40 -5.86
N ILE A 244 9.12 39.39 -5.01
CA ILE A 244 9.18 39.53 -3.55
C ILE A 244 10.56 40.03 -3.11
N VAL A 245 11.65 39.45 -3.61
CA VAL A 245 13.01 39.90 -3.30
C VAL A 245 13.28 41.31 -3.87
N ALA A 246 12.81 41.61 -5.08
CA ALA A 246 12.94 42.95 -5.65
C ALA A 246 12.22 44.01 -4.81
N CYS A 247 11.04 43.71 -4.27
CA CYS A 247 10.33 44.58 -3.34
C CYS A 247 11.11 44.80 -2.04
N LEU A 248 11.74 43.76 -1.48
CA LEU A 248 12.62 43.92 -0.31
C LEU A 248 13.78 44.88 -0.60
N PHE A 249 14.47 44.70 -1.74
CA PHE A 249 15.55 45.59 -2.16
C PHE A 249 15.07 47.02 -2.42
N TRP A 250 13.87 47.20 -2.99
CA TRP A 250 13.29 48.51 -3.19
C TRP A 250 13.07 49.23 -1.86
N VAL A 251 12.43 48.55 -0.90
CA VAL A 251 12.15 49.11 0.42
C VAL A 251 13.45 49.41 1.19
N GLY A 252 14.47 48.57 1.08
CA GLY A 252 15.77 48.81 1.72
C GLY A 252 16.54 49.98 1.11
N LEU A 253 16.70 49.98 -0.23
CA LEU A 253 17.61 50.91 -0.92
C LEU A 253 16.97 52.25 -1.30
N VAL A 254 15.67 52.26 -1.64
CA VAL A 254 14.98 53.45 -2.13
C VAL A 254 14.22 54.16 -1.01
N ASP A 255 13.52 53.38 -0.18
CA ASP A 255 12.78 53.92 0.96
C ASP A 255 13.67 54.08 2.22
N HIS A 256 14.97 53.75 2.11
CA HIS A 256 16.03 53.96 3.12
C HIS A 256 15.71 53.37 4.50
N ILE A 257 15.20 52.15 4.53
CA ILE A 257 14.91 51.43 5.78
C ILE A 257 16.12 50.58 6.13
N GLU A 258 16.85 50.99 7.17
CA GLU A 258 18.03 50.29 7.66
C GLU A 258 17.96 50.12 9.18
N ALA A 259 18.43 48.99 9.69
CA ALA A 259 18.54 48.78 11.12
C ALA A 259 19.61 49.70 11.73
N LYS A 260 19.46 50.04 13.01
CA LYS A 260 20.43 50.88 13.72
C LYS A 260 21.59 50.08 14.34
N ASP A 261 21.53 48.75 14.29
CA ASP A 261 22.53 47.84 14.83
C ASP A 261 23.34 47.16 13.70
N GLU A 262 24.61 46.85 13.96
CA GLU A 262 25.51 46.21 12.96
C GLU A 262 25.23 44.69 12.77
N GLY A 263 24.25 44.16 13.50
CA GLY A 263 23.89 42.74 13.54
C GLY A 263 24.93 41.87 14.27
N THR A 264 24.51 40.64 14.61
CA THR A 264 25.35 39.69 15.33
C THR A 264 26.30 38.96 14.37
N ALA A 265 27.60 38.95 14.64
CA ALA A 265 28.59 38.27 13.79
C ALA A 265 28.41 36.73 13.80
N LEU A 266 28.18 36.14 14.97
CA LEU A 266 27.94 34.70 15.15
C LEU A 266 27.10 34.45 16.39
N ASN A 267 26.04 33.65 16.24
CA ASN A 267 25.20 33.20 17.34
C ASN A 267 25.15 31.67 17.38
N LEU A 268 26.07 31.07 18.13
CA LEU A 268 26.25 29.61 18.25
C LEU A 268 24.95 28.85 18.64
N PRO A 269 24.19 29.28 19.67
CA PRO A 269 22.92 28.64 20.03
C PRO A 269 21.88 28.55 18.91
N GLY A 270 21.83 29.52 18.00
CA GLY A 270 20.85 29.54 16.92
C GLY A 270 21.32 28.86 15.62
N ILE A 271 22.57 28.38 15.56
CA ILE A 271 23.09 27.63 14.40
C ILE A 271 22.22 26.43 14.02
N PRO A 272 21.73 25.57 14.94
CA PRO A 272 20.86 24.45 14.56
C PRO A 272 19.57 24.90 13.87
N ILE A 273 19.00 26.03 14.30
CA ILE A 273 17.80 26.61 13.70
C ILE A 273 18.14 27.14 12.29
N ALA A 274 19.26 27.86 12.14
CA ALA A 274 19.74 28.33 10.85
C ALA A 274 20.04 27.19 9.86
N VAL A 275 20.63 26.09 10.31
CA VAL A 275 20.83 24.85 9.51
C VAL A 275 19.49 24.29 9.04
N GLY A 276 18.47 24.25 9.90
CA GLY A 276 17.13 23.78 9.54
C GLY A 276 16.46 24.68 8.49
N LEU A 277 16.48 26.00 8.68
CA LEU A 277 15.88 26.97 7.77
C LEU A 277 16.58 27.01 6.40
N TYR A 278 17.92 26.98 6.37
CA TYR A 278 18.66 26.88 5.11
C TYR A 278 18.56 25.49 4.49
N GLY A 279 18.45 24.42 5.28
CA GLY A 279 18.22 23.06 4.78
C GLY A 279 16.88 22.95 4.07
N TYR A 280 15.84 23.56 4.64
CA TYR A 280 14.52 23.66 4.02
C TYR A 280 14.56 24.36 2.65
N CYS A 281 15.37 25.42 2.50
CA CYS A 281 15.54 26.10 1.20
C CYS A 281 16.06 25.18 0.08
N TYR A 282 16.65 24.03 0.42
CA TYR A 282 17.17 23.06 -0.54
C TYR A 282 16.48 21.67 -0.47
N SER A 283 15.30 21.54 0.16
CA SER A 283 14.62 20.25 0.36
C SER A 283 13.96 19.63 -0.90
N GLY A 284 14.29 20.12 -2.10
CA GLY A 284 13.69 19.68 -3.36
C GLY A 284 14.14 18.31 -3.90
N HIS A 285 14.97 17.55 -3.18
CA HIS A 285 15.58 16.30 -3.71
C HIS A 285 14.57 15.22 -4.08
N GLY A 286 13.40 15.19 -3.42
CA GLY A 286 12.34 14.21 -3.72
C GLY A 286 11.81 14.30 -5.16
N VAL A 287 11.87 15.47 -5.80
CA VAL A 287 11.38 15.66 -7.18
C VAL A 287 12.46 15.49 -8.25
N PHE A 288 13.73 15.47 -7.87
CA PHE A 288 14.85 15.40 -8.83
C PHE A 288 14.78 14.17 -9.75
N PRO A 289 14.37 12.96 -9.30
CA PRO A 289 14.17 11.82 -10.21
C PRO A 289 13.07 12.06 -11.24
N ASN A 290 12.01 12.78 -10.86
CA ASN A 290 10.90 13.10 -11.76
C ASN A 290 11.34 14.07 -12.85
N ILE A 291 12.12 15.10 -12.49
CA ILE A 291 12.72 16.04 -13.43
C ILE A 291 13.70 15.28 -14.35
N TYR A 292 14.53 14.41 -13.79
CA TYR A 292 15.47 13.62 -14.58
C TYR A 292 14.76 12.74 -15.63
N SER A 293 13.70 12.05 -15.21
CA SER A 293 12.94 11.13 -16.04
C SER A 293 12.10 11.84 -17.11
N SER A 294 11.66 13.09 -16.87
CA SER A 294 10.92 13.89 -17.85
C SER A 294 11.79 14.59 -18.90
N MET A 295 13.09 14.79 -18.61
CA MET A 295 13.99 15.50 -19.52
C MET A 295 14.23 14.76 -20.84
N LYS A 296 13.98 15.47 -21.95
CA LYS A 296 14.27 15.00 -23.32
C LYS A 296 15.75 14.64 -23.54
N LYS A 297 16.67 15.35 -22.88
CA LYS A 297 18.13 15.11 -22.92
C LYS A 297 18.67 14.98 -21.50
N ARG A 298 18.61 13.77 -20.94
CA ARG A 298 19.10 13.45 -19.59
C ARG A 298 20.56 13.83 -19.32
N SER A 299 21.39 13.91 -20.36
CA SER A 299 22.78 14.39 -20.24
C SER A 299 22.90 15.85 -19.79
N GLN A 300 21.84 16.65 -19.92
CA GLN A 300 21.82 18.06 -19.51
C GLN A 300 21.44 18.25 -18.03
N PHE A 301 20.98 17.20 -17.34
CA PHE A 301 20.51 17.29 -15.95
C PHE A 301 21.51 17.93 -14.99
N PRO A 302 22.83 17.61 -15.02
CA PRO A 302 23.81 18.27 -14.16
C PRO A 302 23.86 19.78 -14.32
N ALA A 303 23.76 20.26 -15.57
CA ALA A 303 23.76 21.69 -15.88
C ALA A 303 22.45 22.35 -15.41
N VAL A 304 21.31 21.67 -15.57
CA VAL A 304 20.01 22.17 -15.11
C VAL A 304 19.99 22.32 -13.59
N ILE A 305 20.36 21.28 -12.84
CA ILE A 305 20.38 21.33 -11.36
C ILE A 305 21.38 22.38 -10.85
N PHE A 306 22.55 22.49 -11.47
CA PHE A 306 23.52 23.53 -11.13
C PHE A 306 22.93 24.93 -11.32
N THR A 307 22.32 25.21 -12.47
CA THR A 307 21.67 26.50 -12.74
C THR A 307 20.54 26.78 -11.74
N CYS A 308 19.70 25.79 -11.42
CA CYS A 308 18.62 25.98 -10.46
C CYS A 308 19.15 26.32 -9.07
N ILE A 309 20.08 25.52 -8.54
CA ILE A 309 20.66 25.74 -7.21
C ILE A 309 21.41 27.08 -7.16
N ALA A 310 22.16 27.43 -8.20
CA ALA A 310 22.88 28.71 -8.25
C ALA A 310 21.91 29.91 -8.23
N LEU A 311 20.85 29.89 -9.05
CA LEU A 311 19.85 30.96 -9.08
C LEU A 311 19.10 31.07 -7.75
N SER A 312 18.67 29.95 -7.16
CA SER A 312 18.01 29.93 -5.85
C SER A 312 18.91 30.47 -4.75
N THR A 313 20.18 30.06 -4.72
CA THR A 313 21.14 30.52 -3.72
C THR A 313 21.40 32.02 -3.80
N VAL A 314 21.45 32.59 -5.01
CA VAL A 314 21.57 34.05 -5.19
C VAL A 314 20.36 34.78 -4.62
N LEU A 315 19.14 34.27 -4.86
CA LEU A 315 17.92 34.86 -4.30
C LEU A 315 17.87 34.74 -2.78
N PHE A 316 18.22 33.57 -2.23
CA PHE A 316 18.28 33.34 -0.78
C PHE A 316 19.32 34.22 -0.10
N ALA A 317 20.54 34.28 -0.63
CA ALA A 317 21.59 35.12 -0.07
C ALA A 317 21.22 36.61 -0.17
N GLY A 318 20.65 37.04 -1.31
CA GLY A 318 20.20 38.41 -1.50
C GLY A 318 19.11 38.81 -0.49
N ALA A 319 18.09 37.97 -0.32
CA ALA A 319 17.06 38.19 0.69
C ALA A 319 17.62 38.19 2.11
N ALA A 320 18.44 37.17 2.45
CA ALA A 320 19.07 37.02 3.75
C ALA A 320 19.87 38.27 4.17
N ILE A 321 20.76 38.74 3.28
CA ILE A 321 21.62 39.88 3.52
C ILE A 321 20.78 41.15 3.62
N MET A 322 19.96 41.44 2.62
CA MET A 322 19.18 42.68 2.60
C MET A 322 18.19 42.74 3.76
N GLY A 323 17.43 41.68 4.01
CA GLY A 323 16.45 41.63 5.09
C GLY A 323 17.08 41.80 6.46
N TYR A 324 18.26 41.21 6.72
CA TYR A 324 18.93 41.37 8.00
C TYR A 324 19.60 42.74 8.15
N ILE A 325 20.10 43.37 7.08
CA ILE A 325 20.52 44.79 7.11
C ILE A 325 19.35 45.70 7.47
N MET A 326 18.18 45.46 6.87
CA MET A 326 17.01 46.30 7.07
C MET A 326 16.40 46.20 8.47
N PHE A 327 16.42 44.99 9.07
CA PHE A 327 15.64 44.71 10.28
C PHE A 327 16.49 44.30 11.49
N GLY A 328 17.75 43.91 11.30
CA GLY A 328 18.66 43.54 12.38
C GLY A 328 18.08 42.49 13.31
N GLU A 329 18.29 42.65 14.62
CA GLU A 329 17.75 41.75 15.65
C GLU A 329 16.20 41.78 15.74
N SER A 330 15.55 42.76 15.11
CA SER A 330 14.08 42.83 15.00
C SER A 330 13.51 41.97 13.86
N THR A 331 14.33 41.22 13.13
CA THR A 331 13.86 40.34 12.05
C THR A 331 12.89 39.29 12.58
N GLU A 332 11.69 39.21 11.99
CA GLU A 332 10.66 38.23 12.30
C GLU A 332 10.87 36.94 11.50
N SER A 333 10.09 35.89 11.80
CA SER A 333 10.16 34.59 11.11
C SER A 333 10.03 34.69 9.58
N GLN A 334 9.34 35.73 9.11
CA GLN A 334 9.19 36.09 7.71
C GLN A 334 9.47 37.59 7.55
N PHE A 335 10.33 37.97 6.62
CA PHE A 335 10.65 39.40 6.45
C PHE A 335 9.45 40.23 5.95
N THR A 336 8.43 39.62 5.34
CA THR A 336 7.20 40.32 4.94
C THR A 336 6.44 40.87 6.14
N LEU A 337 6.58 40.26 7.32
CA LEU A 337 6.02 40.75 8.58
C LEU A 337 6.76 41.98 9.13
N ASN A 338 8.02 42.19 8.74
CA ASN A 338 8.77 43.39 9.07
C ASN A 338 8.49 44.58 8.12
N LEU A 339 8.02 44.32 6.89
CA LEU A 339 7.82 45.38 5.89
C LEU A 339 6.77 46.43 6.33
N PRO A 340 7.00 47.74 6.14
CA PRO A 340 6.04 48.78 6.54
C PRO A 340 4.74 48.71 5.73
N SER A 341 3.59 48.77 6.38
CA SER A 341 2.26 48.62 5.75
C SER A 341 1.83 49.80 4.88
N ASN A 342 2.48 50.96 5.02
CA ASN A 342 2.16 52.18 4.28
C ASN A 342 2.77 52.23 2.87
N LEU A 343 3.79 51.40 2.56
CA LEU A 343 4.48 51.41 1.28
C LEU A 343 3.82 50.50 0.25
N VAL A 344 3.81 50.93 -1.02
CA VAL A 344 3.24 50.16 -2.13
C VAL A 344 4.05 48.89 -2.39
N ALA A 345 5.38 48.97 -2.36
CA ALA A 345 6.28 47.82 -2.52
C ALA A 345 6.03 46.73 -1.46
N SER A 346 5.79 47.13 -0.21
CA SER A 346 5.41 46.19 0.87
C SER A 346 4.10 45.48 0.60
N LYS A 347 3.07 46.20 0.12
CA LYS A 347 1.77 45.59 -0.23
C LYS A 347 1.91 44.61 -1.40
N ILE A 348 2.71 44.96 -2.41
CA ILE A 348 3.01 44.07 -3.53
C ILE A 348 3.71 42.80 -3.03
N ALA A 349 4.72 42.92 -2.17
CA ALA A 349 5.42 41.77 -1.61
C ALA A 349 4.48 40.82 -0.83
N VAL A 350 3.62 41.38 0.02
CA VAL A 350 2.65 40.60 0.81
C VAL A 350 1.62 39.91 -0.09
N TRP A 351 1.00 40.61 -1.04
CA TRP A 351 0.05 39.99 -1.98
C TRP A 351 0.70 38.98 -2.92
N THR A 352 1.95 39.22 -3.33
CA THR A 352 2.70 38.25 -4.16
C THR A 352 2.99 36.98 -3.37
N THR A 353 3.28 37.09 -2.07
CA THR A 353 3.43 35.94 -1.17
C THR A 353 2.15 35.12 -1.11
N VAL A 354 1.00 35.79 -0.93
CA VAL A 354 -0.34 35.16 -0.91
C VAL A 354 -0.64 34.34 -2.18
N ILE A 355 -0.30 34.90 -3.34
CA ILE A 355 -0.49 34.23 -4.64
C ILE A 355 0.49 33.06 -4.82
N THR A 356 1.67 33.12 -4.19
CA THR A 356 2.72 32.08 -4.36
C THR A 356 2.36 30.79 -3.62
N ALA A 357 1.56 30.84 -2.54
CA ALA A 357 1.12 29.67 -1.78
C ALA A 357 0.17 28.74 -2.55
N GLU A 358 -0.54 29.24 -3.58
CA GLU A 358 -1.40 28.43 -4.44
C GLU A 358 -0.60 27.42 -5.31
N ASN A 359 0.69 27.69 -5.55
CA ASN A 359 1.57 26.86 -6.40
C ASN A 359 2.06 25.55 -5.72
N VAL A 360 1.75 25.34 -4.43
CA VAL A 360 2.21 24.19 -3.64
C VAL A 360 1.34 22.95 -3.85
N ALA A 361 0.04 23.16 -4.12
CA ALA A 361 -0.88 22.08 -4.50
C ALA A 361 -0.35 21.30 -5.71
N GLU A 362 0.37 21.97 -6.61
CA GLU A 362 0.94 21.39 -7.83
C GLU A 362 2.09 20.40 -7.58
N ALA A 363 2.98 20.71 -6.62
CA ALA A 363 4.12 19.87 -6.28
C ALA A 363 3.64 18.57 -5.61
N VAL A 364 2.59 18.68 -4.79
CA VAL A 364 1.95 17.55 -4.11
C VAL A 364 1.17 16.69 -5.11
N ASP A 365 0.39 17.30 -6.01
CA ASP A 365 -0.43 16.57 -6.99
C ASP A 365 0.39 15.87 -8.09
N SER A 366 1.49 16.48 -8.54
CA SER A 366 2.42 15.87 -9.51
C SER A 366 3.10 14.61 -8.97
N ILE A 367 3.38 14.58 -7.66
CA ILE A 367 3.98 13.43 -6.98
C ILE A 367 2.92 12.35 -6.71
N ILE A 368 1.71 12.73 -6.30
CA ILE A 368 0.58 11.81 -6.07
C ILE A 368 0.17 11.08 -7.37
N ASP A 369 0.08 11.76 -8.50
CA ASP A 369 -0.29 11.14 -9.80
C ASP A 369 0.72 10.08 -10.27
N LYS A 370 2.03 10.32 -10.05
CA LYS A 370 3.07 9.35 -10.39
C LYS A 370 3.17 8.20 -9.39
N LEU A 371 2.84 8.44 -8.12
CA LEU A 371 2.81 7.39 -7.10
C LEU A 371 1.61 6.45 -7.27
N LYS A 372 0.46 6.95 -7.71
CA LYS A 372 -0.68 6.12 -8.15
C LYS A 372 -0.33 5.18 -9.31
N LYS A 373 0.63 5.58 -10.16
CA LYS A 373 1.15 4.78 -11.28
C LYS A 373 2.28 3.83 -10.87
N SER A 374 2.86 4.00 -9.68
CA SER A 374 3.87 3.10 -9.13
C SER A 374 3.21 1.98 -8.33
N ASP A 375 3.69 0.74 -8.47
CA ASP A 375 3.18 -0.50 -7.85
C ASP A 375 3.12 -0.53 -6.30
N VAL A 376 3.36 0.62 -5.65
CA VAL A 376 3.31 0.82 -4.18
C VAL A 376 1.88 1.03 -3.67
N SER A 377 0.94 1.41 -4.54
CA SER A 377 -0.47 1.59 -4.19
C SER A 377 -1.11 0.32 -3.60
N ASN A 378 -0.56 -0.87 -3.87
CA ASN A 378 -1.05 -2.13 -3.31
C ASN A 378 -0.54 -2.47 -1.89
N VAL A 379 0.41 -1.71 -1.32
CA VAL A 379 1.06 -2.07 -0.03
C VAL A 379 0.69 -1.13 1.12
N VAL A 380 0.22 0.10 0.85
CA VAL A 380 -0.08 1.11 1.90
C VAL A 380 -1.43 1.84 1.69
N TYR A 381 -2.35 1.30 0.90
CA TYR A 381 -3.71 1.84 0.83
C TYR A 381 -4.59 1.22 1.94
N PHE A 382 -4.96 2.03 2.94
CA PHE A 382 -6.13 1.76 3.78
C PHE A 382 -7.36 2.44 3.13
N ASP A 383 -8.36 1.63 2.78
CA ASP A 383 -9.57 1.91 1.98
C ASP A 383 -10.58 2.95 2.56
N GLY A 384 -10.16 3.92 3.38
CA GLY A 384 -11.09 4.72 4.20
C GLY A 384 -11.31 6.19 3.85
N TRP A 385 -10.56 6.79 2.91
CA TRP A 385 -10.34 8.25 2.95
C TRP A 385 -11.05 9.12 1.88
N GLU A 386 -11.73 8.55 0.89
CA GLU A 386 -12.33 9.37 -0.21
C GLU A 386 -13.77 9.89 0.09
N GLY A 387 -14.27 9.77 1.32
CA GLY A 387 -15.71 9.78 1.58
C GLY A 387 -16.45 11.10 1.85
N LEU A 388 -15.80 12.20 2.27
CA LEU A 388 -16.57 13.31 2.89
C LEU A 388 -16.69 14.60 2.07
N GLY A 389 -15.64 15.10 1.40
CA GLY A 389 -15.72 16.32 0.58
C GLY A 389 -16.25 16.06 -0.85
N VAL A 390 -15.74 15.00 -1.47
CA VAL A 390 -16.14 14.56 -2.81
C VAL A 390 -17.60 14.12 -2.83
N SER A 391 -18.11 13.49 -1.77
CA SER A 391 -19.52 13.13 -1.67
C SER A 391 -20.47 14.33 -1.59
N ALA A 392 -20.03 15.50 -1.12
CA ALA A 392 -20.85 16.70 -1.00
C ALA A 392 -20.89 17.52 -2.30
N VAL A 393 -19.74 17.66 -2.99
CA VAL A 393 -19.66 18.33 -4.30
C VAL A 393 -20.17 17.41 -5.40
N LEU A 394 -19.85 16.10 -5.36
CA LEU A 394 -20.56 15.13 -6.18
C LEU A 394 -22.03 15.13 -5.79
N ARG A 395 -22.49 15.20 -4.53
CA ARG A 395 -23.94 15.38 -4.23
C ARG A 395 -24.54 16.60 -4.93
N ALA A 396 -23.88 17.75 -4.88
CA ALA A 396 -24.37 18.98 -5.49
C ALA A 396 -24.39 18.95 -7.04
N VAL A 397 -23.44 18.23 -7.67
CA VAL A 397 -23.42 17.98 -9.13
C VAL A 397 -24.36 16.82 -9.51
N ALA A 398 -24.48 15.83 -8.63
CA ALA A 398 -25.30 14.62 -8.72
C ALA A 398 -26.80 14.90 -8.55
N GLU A 399 -27.16 15.95 -7.83
CA GLU A 399 -28.53 16.46 -7.73
C GLU A 399 -28.95 17.18 -9.03
N ARG A 400 -28.01 17.50 -9.93
CA ARG A 400 -28.26 18.19 -11.21
C ARG A 400 -28.12 17.31 -12.46
N LEU A 401 -27.59 16.09 -12.36
CA LEU A 401 -27.53 15.13 -13.47
C LEU A 401 -28.71 14.16 -13.38
N THR A 402 -29.50 14.05 -14.44
CA THR A 402 -30.57 13.05 -14.56
C THR A 402 -29.96 11.67 -14.85
N LEU A 403 -30.58 10.59 -14.36
CA LEU A 403 -30.12 9.20 -14.61
C LEU A 403 -29.99 8.84 -16.11
N GLY A 404 -30.59 9.63 -17.02
CA GLY A 404 -30.47 9.45 -18.47
C GLY A 404 -29.10 9.79 -19.05
N GLN A 405 -28.16 10.34 -18.27
CA GLN A 405 -26.76 10.60 -18.68
C GLN A 405 -25.76 9.59 -18.06
N ILE A 406 -26.23 8.65 -17.23
CA ILE A 406 -25.45 7.57 -16.59
C ILE A 406 -25.13 6.43 -17.56
N THR A 407 -25.81 6.44 -18.69
CA THR A 407 -25.86 5.39 -19.69
C THR A 407 -24.57 5.22 -20.48
N ASP A 408 -23.75 6.26 -20.62
CA ASP A 408 -22.53 6.22 -21.41
C ASP A 408 -21.57 5.10 -20.93
N PRO A 409 -21.27 4.10 -21.79
CA PRO A 409 -20.29 3.05 -21.48
C PRO A 409 -18.92 3.64 -21.11
N GLU A 410 -18.55 4.79 -21.68
CA GLU A 410 -17.30 5.48 -21.34
C GLU A 410 -17.29 5.95 -19.88
N LEU A 411 -18.43 6.37 -19.33
CA LEU A 411 -18.56 6.78 -17.93
C LEU A 411 -18.51 5.56 -17.00
N SER A 412 -19.14 4.45 -17.37
CA SER A 412 -19.10 3.22 -16.57
C SER A 412 -17.72 2.56 -16.53
N MET A 413 -16.87 2.82 -17.53
CA MET A 413 -15.48 2.34 -17.60
C MET A 413 -14.46 3.38 -17.12
N ASP A 414 -14.91 4.54 -16.65
CA ASP A 414 -14.07 5.51 -15.94
C ASP A 414 -14.06 5.22 -14.42
N GLN A 415 -12.94 5.51 -13.75
CA GLN A 415 -12.79 5.25 -12.31
C GLN A 415 -13.84 5.99 -11.48
N PHE A 416 -14.04 7.28 -11.76
CA PHE A 416 -14.97 8.11 -11.01
C PHE A 416 -16.39 7.91 -11.48
N GLY A 417 -16.60 7.79 -12.79
CA GLY A 417 -17.89 7.50 -13.36
C GLY A 417 -18.45 6.20 -12.79
N SER A 418 -17.68 5.11 -12.79
CA SER A 418 -18.06 3.85 -12.15
C SER A 418 -18.43 4.01 -10.67
N ARG A 419 -17.60 4.70 -9.87
CA ARG A 419 -17.87 4.93 -8.44
C ARG A 419 -19.12 5.77 -8.21
N PHE A 420 -19.33 6.80 -9.01
CA PHE A 420 -20.51 7.63 -9.00
C PHE A 420 -21.77 6.80 -9.31
N ILE A 421 -21.72 5.96 -10.34
CA ILE A 421 -22.83 5.09 -10.73
C ILE A 421 -23.15 4.10 -9.62
N GLN A 422 -22.14 3.49 -9.00
CA GLN A 422 -22.34 2.59 -7.86
C GLN A 422 -23.06 3.28 -6.70
N GLN A 423 -22.64 4.49 -6.31
CA GLN A 423 -23.29 5.26 -5.25
C GLN A 423 -24.72 5.67 -5.63
N LYS A 424 -24.94 6.04 -6.90
CA LYS A 424 -26.27 6.38 -7.41
C LYS A 424 -27.21 5.19 -7.45
N LEU A 425 -26.72 4.01 -7.83
CA LEU A 425 -27.51 2.78 -7.83
C LEU A 425 -28.05 2.48 -6.42
N GLU A 426 -27.29 2.74 -5.35
CA GLU A 426 -27.75 2.51 -3.97
C GLU A 426 -28.97 3.36 -3.58
N VAL A 427 -28.99 4.63 -3.98
CA VAL A 427 -30.04 5.60 -3.61
C VAL A 427 -31.14 5.77 -4.66
N ALA A 428 -30.95 5.23 -5.86
CA ALA A 428 -31.92 5.34 -6.95
C ALA A 428 -33.21 4.56 -6.67
N SER A 429 -34.33 5.11 -7.15
CA SER A 429 -35.63 4.42 -7.12
C SER A 429 -35.63 3.18 -8.03
N ALA A 430 -36.54 2.23 -7.80
CA ALA A 430 -36.69 1.05 -8.66
C ALA A 430 -36.96 1.44 -10.12
N ASP A 431 -37.82 2.44 -10.35
CA ASP A 431 -38.15 2.96 -11.68
C ASP A 431 -36.93 3.55 -12.40
N ASP A 432 -36.03 4.20 -11.66
CA ASP A 432 -34.82 4.78 -12.22
C ASP A 432 -33.77 3.71 -12.56
N ARG A 433 -33.67 2.65 -11.75
CA ARG A 433 -32.82 1.48 -12.05
C ARG A 433 -33.34 0.72 -13.28
N GLU A 434 -34.66 0.61 -13.44
CA GLU A 434 -35.29 -0.01 -14.61
C GLU A 434 -34.94 0.74 -15.91
N LYS A 435 -34.91 2.08 -15.88
CA LYS A 435 -34.58 2.89 -17.08
C LYS A 435 -33.16 2.68 -17.59
N ILE A 436 -32.19 2.46 -16.70
CA ILE A 436 -30.78 2.29 -17.08
C ILE A 436 -30.43 0.83 -17.41
N PHE A 437 -31.28 -0.13 -17.02
CA PHE A 437 -31.02 -1.55 -17.17
C PHE A 437 -30.75 -1.99 -18.62
N PRO A 438 -31.51 -1.56 -19.65
CA PRO A 438 -31.28 -2.00 -21.04
C PRO A 438 -29.86 -1.69 -21.55
N GLU A 439 -29.27 -0.59 -21.08
CA GLU A 439 -27.94 -0.17 -21.48
C GLU A 439 -26.84 -0.96 -20.78
N ILE A 440 -27.01 -1.21 -19.48
CA ILE A 440 -26.15 -2.11 -18.71
C ILE A 440 -26.17 -3.50 -19.33
N LEU A 441 -27.36 -3.99 -19.69
CA LEU A 441 -27.56 -5.29 -20.33
C LEU A 441 -26.84 -5.34 -21.70
N THR A 442 -27.00 -4.31 -22.54
CA THR A 442 -26.34 -4.23 -23.85
C THR A 442 -24.82 -4.28 -23.75
N ASN A 443 -24.25 -3.64 -22.72
CA ASN A 443 -22.80 -3.53 -22.51
C ASN A 443 -22.24 -4.53 -21.48
N ALA A 444 -23.03 -5.51 -21.03
CA ALA A 444 -22.72 -6.34 -19.87
C ALA A 444 -21.35 -7.04 -19.97
N ILE A 445 -21.00 -7.59 -21.14
CA ILE A 445 -19.71 -8.29 -21.35
C ILE A 445 -18.54 -7.31 -21.27
N ALA A 446 -18.66 -6.14 -21.89
CA ALA A 446 -17.62 -5.12 -21.88
C ALA A 446 -17.38 -4.60 -20.46
N LEU A 447 -18.45 -4.27 -19.73
CA LEU A 447 -18.37 -3.83 -18.34
C LEU A 447 -17.81 -4.91 -17.43
N THR A 448 -18.22 -6.17 -17.60
CA THR A 448 -17.74 -7.30 -16.79
C THR A 448 -16.23 -7.50 -16.88
N THR A 449 -15.64 -7.19 -18.03
CA THR A 449 -14.20 -7.36 -18.29
C THR A 449 -13.38 -6.10 -18.07
N ASP A 450 -14.02 -4.98 -17.74
CA ASP A 450 -13.37 -3.70 -17.48
C ASP A 450 -12.92 -3.55 -16.01
N VAL A 451 -11.84 -2.80 -15.79
CA VAL A 451 -11.23 -2.57 -14.46
C VAL A 451 -12.15 -1.82 -13.49
N PHE A 452 -13.04 -0.96 -14.01
CA PHE A 452 -13.99 -0.19 -13.20
C PHE A 452 -15.44 -0.61 -13.46
N GLY A 453 -15.80 -0.95 -14.70
CA GLY A 453 -17.16 -1.35 -15.09
C GLY A 453 -17.65 -2.61 -14.38
N ASN A 454 -16.76 -3.51 -13.99
CA ASN A 454 -17.12 -4.75 -13.29
C ASN A 454 -17.83 -4.47 -11.95
N TYR A 455 -17.49 -3.37 -11.28
CA TYR A 455 -18.12 -2.96 -10.03
C TYR A 455 -19.54 -2.42 -10.26
N VAL A 456 -19.80 -1.73 -11.38
CA VAL A 456 -21.15 -1.27 -11.75
C VAL A 456 -22.07 -2.46 -11.94
N ILE A 457 -21.63 -3.48 -12.68
CA ILE A 457 -22.38 -4.71 -12.89
C ILE A 457 -22.64 -5.44 -11.57
N GLN A 458 -21.61 -5.64 -10.73
CA GLN A 458 -21.77 -6.26 -9.41
C GLN A 458 -22.75 -5.50 -8.53
N LYS A 459 -22.72 -4.17 -8.57
CA LYS A 459 -23.62 -3.32 -7.80
C LYS A 459 -25.05 -3.43 -8.29
N PHE A 460 -25.25 -3.54 -9.60
CA PHE A 460 -26.56 -3.76 -10.18
C PHE A 460 -27.16 -5.10 -9.72
N PHE A 461 -26.35 -6.17 -9.65
CA PHE A 461 -26.77 -7.47 -9.12
C PHE A 461 -27.31 -7.43 -7.67
N GLU A 462 -26.94 -6.44 -6.85
CA GLU A 462 -27.47 -6.30 -5.48
C GLU A 462 -28.91 -5.78 -5.43
N PHE A 463 -29.35 -5.09 -6.47
CA PHE A 463 -30.64 -4.38 -6.52
C PHE A 463 -31.56 -4.86 -7.63
N ALA A 464 -31.09 -5.77 -8.47
CA ALA A 464 -31.81 -6.28 -9.62
C ALA A 464 -33.00 -7.16 -9.20
N THR A 465 -34.10 -7.05 -9.94
CA THR A 465 -35.22 -8.00 -9.81
C THR A 465 -34.84 -9.37 -10.36
N GLU A 466 -35.55 -10.44 -9.98
CA GLU A 466 -35.29 -11.79 -10.51
C GLU A 466 -35.31 -11.85 -12.04
N SER A 467 -36.19 -11.07 -12.69
CA SER A 467 -36.24 -10.93 -14.15
C SER A 467 -34.97 -10.29 -14.72
N GLN A 468 -34.47 -9.22 -14.09
CA GLN A 468 -33.23 -8.55 -14.51
C GLN A 468 -31.99 -9.43 -14.28
N LEU A 469 -31.94 -10.12 -13.13
CA LEU A 469 -30.89 -11.11 -12.83
C LEU A 469 -30.83 -12.19 -13.91
N SER A 470 -32.00 -12.71 -14.30
CA SER A 470 -32.14 -13.71 -15.35
C SER A 470 -31.62 -13.21 -16.69
N GLN A 471 -32.06 -12.02 -17.11
CA GLN A 471 -31.63 -11.41 -18.38
C GLN A 471 -30.11 -11.15 -18.44
N LEU A 472 -29.51 -10.66 -17.34
CA LEU A 472 -28.06 -10.47 -17.27
C LEU A 472 -27.30 -11.79 -17.32
N ALA A 473 -27.77 -12.82 -16.60
CA ALA A 473 -27.15 -14.14 -16.64
C ALA A 473 -27.24 -14.75 -18.05
N ASP A 474 -28.38 -14.60 -18.73
CA ASP A 474 -28.57 -15.04 -20.11
C ASP A 474 -27.66 -14.29 -21.09
N GLN A 475 -27.41 -13.00 -20.86
CA GLN A 475 -26.50 -12.19 -21.67
C GLN A 475 -25.02 -12.60 -21.52
N LEU A 476 -24.63 -13.14 -20.36
CA LEU A 476 -23.28 -13.65 -20.10
C LEU A 476 -23.11 -15.13 -20.51
N ARG A 477 -24.21 -15.80 -20.90
CA ARG A 477 -24.22 -17.21 -21.28
C ARG A 477 -23.30 -17.48 -22.48
N GLY A 478 -22.57 -18.59 -22.42
CA GLY A 478 -21.54 -18.98 -23.38
C GLY A 478 -20.19 -18.31 -23.14
N HIS A 479 -20.11 -17.35 -22.20
CA HIS A 479 -18.87 -16.65 -21.86
C HIS A 479 -18.37 -16.96 -20.44
N PHE A 480 -19.12 -17.70 -19.61
CA PHE A 480 -18.76 -17.89 -18.20
C PHE A 480 -17.39 -18.56 -18.02
N LEU A 481 -17.04 -19.52 -18.87
CA LEU A 481 -15.71 -20.14 -18.85
C LEU A 481 -14.61 -19.11 -19.15
N GLN A 482 -14.76 -18.28 -20.19
CA GLN A 482 -13.78 -17.26 -20.55
C GLN A 482 -13.65 -16.21 -19.45
N LEU A 483 -14.78 -15.75 -18.89
CA LEU A 483 -14.83 -14.75 -17.83
C LEU A 483 -14.20 -15.26 -16.53
N SER A 484 -14.30 -16.56 -16.25
CA SER A 484 -13.68 -17.18 -15.07
C SER A 484 -12.15 -17.06 -15.06
N PHE A 485 -11.51 -17.00 -16.23
CA PHE A 485 -10.06 -16.78 -16.36
C PHE A 485 -9.66 -15.29 -16.36
N GLN A 486 -10.62 -14.36 -16.38
CA GLN A 486 -10.37 -12.93 -16.49
C GLN A 486 -10.39 -12.26 -15.09
N MET A 487 -9.43 -11.36 -14.84
CA MET A 487 -9.17 -10.75 -13.53
C MET A 487 -10.39 -10.07 -12.88
N TYR A 488 -11.20 -9.37 -13.66
CA TYR A 488 -12.40 -8.66 -13.23
C TYR A 488 -13.66 -9.51 -13.48
N GLY A 489 -13.70 -10.23 -14.60
CA GLY A 489 -14.80 -11.10 -14.99
C GLY A 489 -15.07 -12.19 -13.97
N CYS A 490 -14.04 -12.78 -13.36
CA CYS A 490 -14.22 -13.80 -12.33
C CYS A 490 -14.99 -13.28 -11.10
N ARG A 491 -14.88 -11.98 -10.78
CA ARG A 491 -15.60 -11.35 -9.66
C ARG A 491 -17.09 -11.26 -9.96
N VAL A 492 -17.43 -10.85 -11.18
CA VAL A 492 -18.81 -10.82 -11.67
C VAL A 492 -19.40 -12.23 -11.72
N VAL A 493 -18.67 -13.21 -12.25
CA VAL A 493 -19.13 -14.61 -12.29
C VAL A 493 -19.45 -15.14 -10.90
N GLN A 494 -18.57 -14.88 -9.91
CA GLN A 494 -18.84 -15.24 -8.51
C GLN A 494 -20.12 -14.56 -7.98
N LYS A 495 -20.30 -13.27 -8.28
CA LYS A 495 -21.50 -12.54 -7.85
C LYS A 495 -22.77 -13.08 -8.51
N VAL A 496 -22.71 -13.45 -9.79
CA VAL A 496 -23.86 -14.05 -10.50
C VAL A 496 -24.24 -15.37 -9.83
N ILE A 497 -23.28 -16.26 -9.57
CA ILE A 497 -23.53 -17.55 -8.90
C ILE A 497 -24.12 -17.36 -7.49
N ASP A 498 -23.76 -16.28 -6.81
CA ASP A 498 -24.28 -15.96 -5.48
C ASP A 498 -25.79 -15.64 -5.51
N VAL A 499 -26.23 -14.84 -6.49
CA VAL A 499 -27.57 -14.21 -6.48
C VAL A 499 -28.63 -14.87 -7.38
N VAL A 500 -28.26 -15.63 -8.41
CA VAL A 500 -29.25 -16.25 -9.33
C VAL A 500 -29.89 -17.49 -8.71
N ASP A 501 -31.02 -17.94 -9.27
CA ASP A 501 -31.69 -19.17 -8.85
C ASP A 501 -30.86 -20.44 -9.17
N LEU A 502 -31.22 -21.56 -8.53
CA LEU A 502 -30.48 -22.81 -8.62
C LEU A 502 -30.37 -23.35 -10.06
N GLU A 503 -31.42 -23.25 -10.89
CA GLU A 503 -31.39 -23.75 -12.27
C GLU A 503 -30.34 -23.01 -13.09
N ARG A 504 -30.26 -21.68 -12.92
CA ARG A 504 -29.24 -20.85 -13.55
C ARG A 504 -27.84 -21.12 -13.01
N LYS A 505 -27.68 -21.30 -11.69
CA LYS A 505 -26.37 -21.71 -11.12
C LYS A 505 -25.88 -22.98 -11.81
N ILE A 506 -26.73 -23.99 -11.95
CA ILE A 506 -26.38 -25.26 -12.61
C ILE A 506 -25.99 -25.03 -14.07
N SER A 507 -26.73 -24.20 -14.81
CA SER A 507 -26.38 -23.85 -16.19
C SER A 507 -25.01 -23.17 -16.30
N ILE A 508 -24.70 -22.22 -15.40
CA ILE A 508 -23.42 -21.50 -15.36
C ILE A 508 -22.27 -22.47 -15.08
N VAL A 509 -22.41 -23.30 -14.03
CA VAL A 509 -21.38 -24.27 -13.66
C VAL A 509 -21.19 -25.32 -14.76
N GLY A 510 -22.26 -25.66 -15.48
CA GLY A 510 -22.23 -26.53 -16.65
C GLY A 510 -21.31 -26.05 -17.78
N GLU A 511 -21.11 -24.74 -17.95
CA GLU A 511 -20.15 -24.19 -18.94
C GLU A 511 -18.69 -24.46 -18.55
N LEU A 512 -18.41 -24.72 -17.29
CA LEU A 512 -17.07 -25.04 -16.79
C LEU A 512 -16.71 -26.51 -16.98
N LYS A 513 -17.65 -27.34 -17.45
CA LYS A 513 -17.45 -28.77 -17.68
C LYS A 513 -16.26 -29.02 -18.60
N ASN A 514 -15.45 -30.02 -18.27
CA ASN A 514 -14.18 -30.37 -18.92
C ASN A 514 -13.04 -29.36 -18.72
N SER A 515 -13.23 -28.30 -17.91
CA SER A 515 -12.18 -27.33 -17.58
C SER A 515 -11.99 -27.14 -16.06
N VAL A 516 -12.61 -27.96 -15.22
CA VAL A 516 -12.60 -27.81 -13.75
C VAL A 516 -11.18 -27.74 -13.20
N LEU A 517 -10.34 -28.74 -13.47
CA LEU A 517 -8.94 -28.76 -13.00
C LEU A 517 -8.11 -27.58 -13.53
N ARG A 518 -8.40 -27.10 -14.74
CA ARG A 518 -7.77 -25.92 -15.32
C ARG A 518 -8.20 -24.65 -14.58
N CYS A 519 -9.49 -24.52 -14.25
CA CYS A 519 -10.01 -23.42 -13.45
C CYS A 519 -9.40 -23.43 -12.04
N ILE A 520 -9.32 -24.59 -11.38
CA ILE A 520 -8.68 -24.71 -10.06
C ILE A 520 -7.21 -24.26 -10.11
N SER A 521 -6.51 -24.54 -11.21
CA SER A 521 -5.10 -24.18 -11.37
C SER A 521 -4.86 -22.71 -11.75
N ASP A 522 -5.92 -21.95 -12.03
CA ASP A 522 -5.84 -20.56 -12.46
C ASP A 522 -6.02 -19.56 -11.31
N GLN A 523 -5.31 -18.43 -11.36
CA GLN A 523 -5.35 -17.39 -10.33
C GLN A 523 -6.73 -16.74 -10.12
N ASN A 524 -7.59 -16.74 -11.15
CA ASN A 524 -8.94 -16.19 -11.12
C ASN A 524 -9.98 -17.32 -11.03
N GLY A 525 -9.82 -18.35 -11.86
CA GLY A 525 -10.77 -19.47 -11.99
C GLY A 525 -10.97 -20.26 -10.70
N ASN A 526 -9.96 -20.35 -9.85
CA ASN A 526 -10.07 -21.07 -8.58
C ASN A 526 -11.13 -20.47 -7.65
N HIS A 527 -11.33 -19.15 -7.71
CA HIS A 527 -12.35 -18.47 -6.91
C HIS A 527 -13.76 -18.78 -7.41
N VAL A 528 -13.93 -18.96 -8.73
CA VAL A 528 -15.20 -19.40 -9.31
C VAL A 528 -15.52 -20.82 -8.87
N ILE A 529 -14.57 -21.76 -8.93
CA ILE A 529 -14.81 -23.14 -8.47
C ILE A 529 -15.15 -23.22 -6.98
N GLN A 530 -14.47 -22.43 -6.13
CA GLN A 530 -14.84 -22.32 -4.72
C GLN A 530 -16.28 -21.84 -4.56
N LYS A 531 -16.68 -20.78 -5.27
CA LYS A 531 -18.05 -20.26 -5.24
C LYS A 531 -19.08 -21.27 -5.76
N CYS A 532 -18.73 -22.10 -6.75
CA CYS A 532 -19.59 -23.19 -7.21
C CYS A 532 -19.86 -24.20 -6.07
N ILE A 533 -18.83 -24.60 -5.33
CA ILE A 533 -18.94 -25.56 -4.21
C ILE A 533 -19.71 -24.95 -3.03
N GLU A 534 -19.52 -23.66 -2.75
CA GLU A 534 -20.24 -22.95 -1.68
C GLU A 534 -21.74 -22.79 -1.97
N CYS A 535 -22.12 -22.54 -3.23
CA CYS A 535 -23.46 -22.07 -3.59
C CYS A 535 -24.32 -23.09 -4.34
N VAL A 536 -23.77 -24.20 -4.81
CA VAL A 536 -24.48 -25.23 -5.58
C VAL A 536 -24.39 -26.57 -4.85
N PRO A 537 -25.52 -27.22 -4.51
CA PRO A 537 -25.52 -28.54 -3.89
C PRO A 537 -24.72 -29.54 -4.73
N GLU A 538 -23.92 -30.38 -4.07
CA GLU A 538 -22.96 -31.27 -4.72
C GLU A 538 -23.61 -32.26 -5.71
N ASP A 539 -24.86 -32.69 -5.45
CA ASP A 539 -25.64 -33.58 -6.31
C ASP A 539 -25.90 -32.98 -7.72
N HIS A 540 -25.82 -31.66 -7.86
CA HIS A 540 -26.00 -30.96 -9.12
C HIS A 540 -24.69 -30.66 -9.86
N ILE A 541 -23.54 -30.83 -9.20
CA ILE A 541 -22.21 -30.61 -9.79
C ILE A 541 -21.28 -31.83 -9.63
N PRO A 542 -21.75 -33.07 -9.91
CA PRO A 542 -20.94 -34.27 -9.70
C PRO A 542 -19.64 -34.24 -10.51
N PHE A 543 -19.66 -33.67 -11.72
CA PHE A 543 -18.46 -33.52 -12.55
C PHE A 543 -17.38 -32.60 -11.94
N VAL A 544 -17.76 -31.65 -11.08
CA VAL A 544 -16.79 -30.81 -10.34
C VAL A 544 -16.15 -31.64 -9.24
N ILE A 545 -16.96 -32.38 -8.48
CA ILE A 545 -16.51 -33.20 -7.36
C ILE A 545 -15.67 -34.39 -7.85
N GLU A 546 -16.10 -35.10 -8.89
CA GLU A 546 -15.37 -36.23 -9.48
C GLU A 546 -13.98 -35.83 -10.01
N ASP A 547 -13.87 -34.68 -10.69
CA ASP A 547 -12.57 -34.17 -11.16
C ASP A 547 -11.64 -33.86 -9.97
N ILE A 548 -12.17 -33.32 -8.86
CA ILE A 548 -11.41 -33.05 -7.63
C ILE A 548 -10.97 -34.35 -6.95
N LEU A 549 -11.87 -35.32 -6.81
CA LEU A 549 -11.60 -36.61 -6.14
C LEU A 549 -10.49 -37.40 -6.85
N GLN A 550 -10.33 -37.25 -8.17
CA GLN A 550 -9.22 -37.88 -8.92
C GLN A 550 -7.84 -37.25 -8.65
N LYS A 551 -7.77 -36.09 -7.98
CA LYS A 551 -6.54 -35.30 -7.80
C LYS A 551 -6.38 -34.71 -6.38
N ILE A 552 -6.94 -35.34 -5.35
CA ILE A 552 -6.97 -34.82 -3.97
C ILE A 552 -5.59 -34.38 -3.49
N TYR A 553 -4.59 -35.27 -3.47
CA TYR A 553 -3.24 -34.93 -2.98
C TYR A 553 -2.54 -33.82 -3.80
N PRO A 554 -2.50 -33.89 -5.16
CA PRO A 554 -2.00 -32.77 -5.97
C PRO A 554 -2.70 -31.44 -5.70
N LEU A 555 -4.01 -31.45 -5.43
CA LEU A 555 -4.76 -30.25 -5.11
C LEU A 555 -4.44 -29.72 -3.70
N CYS A 556 -4.28 -30.60 -2.71
CA CYS A 556 -3.89 -30.21 -1.34
C CYS A 556 -2.56 -29.45 -1.31
N THR A 557 -1.61 -29.82 -2.18
CA THR A 557 -0.28 -29.19 -2.29
C THR A 557 -0.20 -28.08 -3.34
N HIS A 558 -1.33 -27.69 -3.94
CA HIS A 558 -1.40 -26.63 -4.93
C HIS A 558 -1.79 -25.28 -4.30
N GLN A 559 -1.17 -24.18 -4.77
CA GLN A 559 -1.36 -22.83 -4.23
C GLN A 559 -2.82 -22.33 -4.19
N TYR A 560 -3.65 -22.83 -5.11
CA TYR A 560 -5.09 -22.55 -5.18
C TYR A 560 -5.95 -23.78 -4.85
N GLY A 561 -5.43 -24.97 -5.14
CA GLY A 561 -6.17 -26.22 -4.96
C GLY A 561 -6.44 -26.53 -3.49
N CYS A 562 -5.53 -26.14 -2.60
CA CYS A 562 -5.69 -26.35 -1.16
C CYS A 562 -6.91 -25.61 -0.60
N ARG A 563 -7.28 -24.47 -1.20
CA ARG A 563 -8.49 -23.71 -0.83
C ARG A 563 -9.75 -24.39 -1.36
N VAL A 564 -9.69 -24.98 -2.56
CA VAL A 564 -10.80 -25.76 -3.12
C VAL A 564 -11.07 -26.99 -2.28
N ILE A 565 -10.04 -27.73 -1.85
CA ILE A 565 -10.20 -28.86 -0.93
C ILE A 565 -10.84 -28.44 0.39
N GLN A 566 -10.45 -27.31 0.97
CA GLN A 566 -11.11 -26.77 2.16
C GLN A 566 -12.60 -26.48 1.93
N ARG A 567 -12.99 -25.90 0.79
CA ARG A 567 -14.42 -25.72 0.45
C ARG A 567 -15.16 -27.04 0.34
N VAL A 568 -14.54 -28.09 -0.23
CA VAL A 568 -15.14 -29.44 -0.27
C VAL A 568 -15.37 -29.96 1.15
N LEU A 569 -14.38 -29.84 2.04
CA LEU A 569 -14.53 -30.25 3.43
C LEU A 569 -15.65 -29.50 4.17
N GLU A 570 -15.82 -28.21 3.87
CA GLU A 570 -16.82 -27.34 4.51
C GLU A 570 -18.25 -27.51 3.98
N HIS A 571 -18.43 -27.73 2.68
CA HIS A 571 -19.73 -27.62 2.01
C HIS A 571 -20.25 -28.91 1.36
N CYS A 572 -19.40 -29.93 1.15
CA CYS A 572 -19.85 -31.24 0.70
C CYS A 572 -20.22 -32.09 1.91
N HIS A 573 -21.33 -32.81 1.86
CA HIS A 573 -21.83 -33.60 3.00
C HIS A 573 -22.07 -35.07 2.65
N ASN A 574 -21.94 -35.43 1.37
CA ASN A 574 -21.99 -36.81 0.91
C ASN A 574 -20.91 -37.63 1.62
N PRO A 575 -21.27 -38.70 2.35
CA PRO A 575 -20.32 -39.52 3.09
C PRO A 575 -19.20 -40.10 2.23
N ALA A 576 -19.48 -40.44 0.97
CA ALA A 576 -18.47 -40.98 0.05
C ALA A 576 -17.43 -39.92 -0.33
N THR A 577 -17.87 -38.70 -0.65
CA THR A 577 -16.98 -37.56 -0.93
C THR A 577 -16.11 -37.24 0.27
N GLN A 578 -16.74 -37.11 1.45
CA GLN A 578 -16.04 -36.80 2.70
C GLN A 578 -15.02 -37.88 3.06
N SER A 579 -15.40 -39.17 3.03
CA SER A 579 -14.46 -40.26 3.31
C SER A 579 -13.30 -40.26 2.33
N ALA A 580 -13.55 -40.17 1.03
CA ALA A 580 -12.48 -40.21 0.02
C ALA A 580 -11.45 -39.08 0.21
N VAL A 581 -11.90 -37.86 0.50
CA VAL A 581 -11.00 -36.72 0.76
C VAL A 581 -10.25 -36.92 2.07
N MET A 582 -10.93 -37.35 3.13
CA MET A 582 -10.33 -37.55 4.45
C MET A 582 -9.32 -38.71 4.47
N ASP A 583 -9.61 -39.82 3.81
CA ASP A 583 -8.74 -40.99 3.72
C ASP A 583 -7.40 -40.62 3.05
N GLU A 584 -7.44 -39.88 1.94
CA GLU A 584 -6.22 -39.41 1.26
C GLU A 584 -5.44 -38.40 2.13
N ILE A 585 -6.12 -37.45 2.80
CA ILE A 585 -5.47 -36.47 3.69
C ILE A 585 -4.78 -37.18 4.86
N VAL A 586 -5.46 -38.14 5.50
CA VAL A 586 -4.91 -38.92 6.62
C VAL A 586 -3.78 -39.80 6.11
N GLU A 587 -3.91 -40.46 4.96
CA GLU A 587 -2.84 -41.26 4.35
C GLU A 587 -1.56 -40.43 4.17
N ARG A 588 -1.71 -39.21 3.63
CA ARG A 588 -0.61 -38.27 3.29
C ARG A 588 -0.31 -37.22 4.36
N ALA A 589 -0.79 -37.40 5.60
CA ALA A 589 -0.75 -36.36 6.63
C ALA A 589 0.66 -35.79 6.88
N PHE A 590 1.70 -36.64 6.83
CA PHE A 590 3.09 -36.21 7.01
C PHE A 590 3.55 -35.30 5.86
N ASP A 591 3.42 -35.76 4.62
CA ASP A 591 3.80 -35.00 3.42
C ASP A 591 3.05 -33.65 3.35
N LEU A 592 1.76 -33.65 3.68
CA LEU A 592 0.94 -32.44 3.68
C LEU A 592 1.35 -31.47 4.79
N THR A 593 1.73 -31.98 5.96
CA THR A 593 2.16 -31.16 7.10
C THR A 593 3.44 -30.37 6.80
N GLU A 594 4.37 -30.95 6.05
CA GLU A 594 5.62 -30.30 5.64
C GLU A 594 5.44 -29.38 4.41
N ASP A 595 4.41 -29.59 3.60
CA ASP A 595 4.16 -28.79 2.38
C ASP A 595 3.71 -27.35 2.70
N LYS A 596 4.17 -26.39 1.89
CA LYS A 596 3.87 -24.95 2.04
C LYS A 596 2.39 -24.57 1.90
N PHE A 597 1.57 -25.41 1.25
CA PHE A 597 0.12 -25.21 1.08
C PHE A 597 -0.68 -26.30 1.79
N GLY A 598 -0.22 -27.56 1.72
CA GLY A 598 -0.85 -28.71 2.36
C GLY A 598 -1.02 -28.55 3.86
N ASN A 599 -0.11 -27.85 4.54
CA ASN A 599 -0.19 -27.62 5.98
C ASN A 599 -1.50 -26.92 6.37
N TYR A 600 -2.07 -26.07 5.51
CA TYR A 600 -3.36 -25.42 5.78
C TYR A 600 -4.54 -26.39 5.70
N VAL A 601 -4.46 -27.41 4.83
CA VAL A 601 -5.50 -28.46 4.76
C VAL A 601 -5.47 -29.31 6.04
N VAL A 602 -4.28 -29.68 6.51
CA VAL A 602 -4.14 -30.44 7.77
C VAL A 602 -4.63 -29.62 8.97
N GLN A 603 -4.25 -28.33 9.04
CA GLN A 603 -4.75 -27.43 10.09
C GLN A 603 -6.28 -27.30 10.05
N HIS A 604 -6.88 -27.22 8.86
CA HIS A 604 -8.32 -27.13 8.70
C HIS A 604 -9.04 -28.35 9.29
N VAL A 605 -8.54 -29.56 9.03
CA VAL A 605 -9.08 -30.80 9.62
C VAL A 605 -8.90 -30.82 11.14
N LEU A 606 -7.75 -30.38 11.66
CA LEU A 606 -7.52 -30.32 13.11
C LEU A 606 -8.49 -29.37 13.82
N GLU A 607 -8.89 -28.27 13.17
CA GLU A 607 -9.82 -27.29 13.73
C GLU A 607 -11.30 -27.69 13.62
N HIS A 608 -11.70 -28.20 12.45
CA HIS A 608 -13.12 -28.37 12.08
C HIS A 608 -13.55 -29.82 11.88
N GLY A 609 -12.61 -30.74 11.66
CA GLY A 609 -12.90 -32.16 11.42
C GLY A 609 -13.48 -32.88 12.63
N ARG A 610 -13.91 -34.13 12.46
CA ARG A 610 -14.45 -34.96 13.55
C ARG A 610 -13.35 -35.39 14.52
N PRO A 611 -13.66 -35.68 15.80
CA PRO A 611 -12.65 -36.11 16.77
C PRO A 611 -11.78 -37.28 16.27
N GLU A 612 -12.37 -38.28 15.61
CA GLU A 612 -11.67 -39.46 15.12
C GLU A 612 -10.66 -39.12 14.00
N GLU A 613 -11.01 -38.16 13.15
CA GLU A 613 -10.16 -37.67 12.06
C GLU A 613 -8.96 -36.89 12.61
N ARG A 614 -9.21 -36.04 13.62
CA ARG A 614 -8.15 -35.29 14.33
C ARG A 614 -7.17 -36.25 15.00
N SER A 615 -7.69 -37.24 15.73
CA SER A 615 -6.91 -38.27 16.40
C SER A 615 -6.06 -39.07 15.41
N SER A 616 -6.61 -39.42 14.25
CA SER A 616 -5.87 -40.13 13.19
C SER A 616 -4.67 -39.34 12.67
N ILE A 617 -4.82 -38.02 12.47
CA ILE A 617 -3.71 -37.13 12.08
C ILE A 617 -2.69 -37.02 13.22
N ILE A 618 -3.13 -36.75 14.46
CA ILE A 618 -2.25 -36.59 15.61
C ILE A 618 -1.43 -37.87 15.84
N GLN A 619 -2.05 -39.03 15.78
CA GLN A 619 -1.38 -40.32 15.92
C GLN A 619 -0.31 -40.53 14.85
N LYS A 620 -0.58 -40.14 13.59
CA LYS A 620 0.40 -40.23 12.49
C LYS A 620 1.60 -39.31 12.64
N LEU A 621 1.41 -38.14 13.24
CA LEU A 621 2.49 -37.16 13.47
C LEU A 621 3.28 -37.43 14.76
N SER A 622 2.70 -38.19 15.69
CA SER A 622 3.33 -38.60 16.95
C SER A 622 4.62 -39.40 16.68
N GLY A 623 5.66 -39.14 17.47
CA GLY A 623 7.02 -39.66 17.28
C GLY A 623 7.90 -38.83 16.36
N GLN A 624 7.35 -37.83 15.67
CA GLN A 624 8.09 -36.90 14.79
C GLN A 624 7.87 -35.43 15.16
N VAL A 625 7.06 -35.11 16.18
CA VAL A 625 6.65 -33.72 16.43
C VAL A 625 7.80 -32.83 16.84
N VAL A 626 8.88 -33.40 17.39
CA VAL A 626 10.11 -32.66 17.70
C VAL A 626 10.78 -32.11 16.45
N ASN A 627 10.89 -32.93 15.39
CA ASN A 627 11.46 -32.52 14.11
C ASN A 627 10.53 -31.53 13.40
N LEU A 628 9.24 -31.85 13.34
CA LEU A 628 8.22 -31.00 12.71
C LEU A 628 8.14 -29.59 13.35
N SER A 629 8.39 -29.50 14.67
CA SER A 629 8.41 -28.21 15.38
C SER A 629 9.50 -27.24 14.91
N GLN A 630 10.57 -27.73 14.28
CA GLN A 630 11.67 -26.91 13.75
C GLN A 630 11.46 -26.47 12.30
N GLN A 631 10.32 -26.81 11.70
CA GLN A 631 10.05 -26.52 10.29
C GLN A 631 9.04 -25.40 10.14
N LYS A 632 9.26 -24.54 9.13
CA LYS A 632 8.45 -23.34 8.86
C LYS A 632 6.95 -23.59 8.76
N TYR A 633 6.55 -24.69 8.14
CA TYR A 633 5.15 -25.00 7.84
C TYR A 633 4.57 -25.95 8.88
N ALA A 634 5.27 -27.06 9.15
CA ALA A 634 4.83 -28.08 10.07
C ALA A 634 4.71 -27.61 11.53
N SER A 635 5.49 -26.61 11.96
CA SER A 635 5.37 -26.06 13.33
C SER A 635 3.95 -25.55 13.63
N ASN A 636 3.28 -24.96 12.64
CA ASN A 636 1.90 -24.49 12.78
C ASN A 636 0.92 -25.66 12.97
N VAL A 637 1.15 -26.77 12.26
CA VAL A 637 0.35 -27.99 12.42
C VAL A 637 0.54 -28.57 13.83
N VAL A 638 1.78 -28.62 14.34
CA VAL A 638 2.06 -29.07 15.71
C VAL A 638 1.35 -28.18 16.74
N GLU A 639 1.32 -26.87 16.55
CA GLU A 639 0.54 -25.97 17.41
C GLU A 639 -0.97 -26.30 17.41
N LYS A 640 -1.53 -26.67 16.26
CA LYS A 640 -2.93 -27.11 16.16
C LYS A 640 -3.16 -28.47 16.82
N CYS A 641 -2.26 -29.43 16.67
CA CYS A 641 -2.31 -30.70 17.40
C CYS A 641 -2.35 -30.45 18.93
N LEU A 642 -1.50 -29.55 19.44
CA LEU A 642 -1.47 -29.19 20.86
C LEU A 642 -2.73 -28.45 21.35
N SER A 643 -3.43 -27.77 20.45
CA SER A 643 -4.62 -26.96 20.78
C SER A 643 -5.92 -27.78 20.72
N PHE A 644 -6.03 -28.67 19.73
CA PHE A 644 -7.26 -29.38 19.39
C PHE A 644 -7.22 -30.88 19.71
N GLY A 645 -6.06 -31.43 20.07
CA GLY A 645 -5.95 -32.80 20.57
C GLY A 645 -6.62 -32.98 21.92
N THR A 646 -7.05 -34.20 22.19
CA THR A 646 -7.58 -34.64 23.49
C THR A 646 -6.54 -34.45 24.60
N PRO A 647 -6.94 -34.42 25.88
CA PRO A 647 -5.98 -34.30 26.97
C PRO A 647 -4.85 -35.34 26.93
N ASP A 648 -5.16 -36.60 26.64
CA ASP A 648 -4.18 -37.69 26.60
C ASP A 648 -3.21 -37.56 25.42
N GLU A 649 -3.72 -37.23 24.23
CA GLU A 649 -2.89 -36.98 23.04
C GLU A 649 -1.96 -35.79 23.28
N ARG A 650 -2.51 -34.69 23.79
CA ARG A 650 -1.74 -33.48 24.09
C ARG A 650 -0.65 -33.76 25.10
N GLU A 651 -0.96 -34.50 26.15
CA GLU A 651 0.03 -34.94 27.13
C GLU A 651 1.14 -35.77 26.46
N GLY A 652 0.77 -36.71 25.59
CA GLY A 652 1.72 -37.51 24.81
C GLY A 652 2.68 -36.64 23.98
N LEU A 653 2.14 -35.69 23.22
CA LEU A 653 2.93 -34.76 22.39
C LEU A 653 3.86 -33.88 23.23
N ILE A 654 3.38 -33.36 24.36
CA ILE A 654 4.18 -32.56 25.29
C ILE A 654 5.32 -33.41 25.89
N ARG A 655 5.02 -34.65 26.31
CA ARG A 655 6.03 -35.57 26.84
C ARG A 655 7.12 -35.85 25.80
N GLU A 656 6.76 -36.10 24.55
CA GLU A 656 7.72 -36.29 23.45
C GLU A 656 8.66 -35.08 23.29
N ILE A 657 8.10 -33.88 23.26
CA ILE A 657 8.86 -32.64 23.06
C ILE A 657 9.77 -32.33 24.25
N VAL A 658 9.26 -32.43 25.49
CA VAL A 658 9.98 -32.06 26.70
C VAL A 658 11.04 -33.10 27.09
N SER A 659 10.76 -34.40 26.88
CA SER A 659 11.71 -35.48 27.19
C SER A 659 12.94 -35.48 26.29
N SER A 660 12.90 -34.76 25.16
CA SER A 660 14.01 -34.65 24.22
C SER A 660 15.19 -33.78 24.72
N GLY A 661 15.17 -33.32 25.98
CA GLY A 661 16.32 -32.74 26.68
C GLY A 661 17.01 -31.59 25.94
N GLN A 662 18.19 -31.84 25.37
CA GLN A 662 18.93 -30.84 24.58
C GLN A 662 18.13 -30.34 23.37
N THR A 663 17.31 -31.17 22.74
CA THR A 663 16.48 -30.75 21.60
C THR A 663 15.37 -29.79 22.03
N PHE A 664 14.79 -29.98 23.22
CA PHE A 664 13.83 -29.02 23.80
C PHE A 664 14.47 -27.64 24.03
N GLN A 665 15.73 -27.61 24.48
CA GLN A 665 16.50 -26.36 24.57
C GLN A 665 16.79 -25.74 23.21
N GLY A 666 17.07 -26.58 22.21
CA GLY A 666 17.18 -26.16 20.81
C GLY A 666 15.91 -25.48 20.31
N LEU A 667 14.73 -26.06 20.57
CA LEU A 667 13.43 -25.51 20.16
C LEU A 667 13.18 -24.12 20.75
N MET A 668 13.56 -23.86 22.00
CA MET A 668 13.41 -22.53 22.62
C MET A 668 14.22 -21.43 21.91
N LYS A 669 15.30 -21.81 21.22
CA LYS A 669 16.19 -20.91 20.49
C LYS A 669 15.89 -20.87 18.99
N ASP A 670 15.08 -21.81 18.50
CA ASP A 670 14.75 -21.96 17.09
C ASP A 670 13.73 -20.92 16.61
N GLN A 671 13.82 -20.54 15.33
CA GLN A 671 12.96 -19.51 14.72
C GLN A 671 11.49 -19.92 14.58
N PHE A 672 11.19 -21.23 14.56
CA PHE A 672 9.82 -21.78 14.50
C PHE A 672 9.46 -22.52 15.79
N GLY A 673 10.38 -23.33 16.31
CA GLY A 673 10.18 -24.14 17.51
C GLY A 673 9.80 -23.33 18.76
N ASN A 674 10.24 -22.07 18.84
CA ASN A 674 9.89 -21.20 19.96
C ASN A 674 8.36 -20.97 20.06
N TYR A 675 7.63 -20.94 18.94
CA TYR A 675 6.17 -20.80 18.95
C TYR A 675 5.50 -22.06 19.49
N VAL A 676 6.00 -23.25 19.13
CA VAL A 676 5.53 -24.53 19.67
C VAL A 676 5.75 -24.58 21.18
N VAL A 677 6.92 -24.17 21.69
CA VAL A 677 7.17 -24.12 23.14
C VAL A 677 6.22 -23.13 23.83
N GLN A 678 5.95 -21.97 23.24
CA GLN A 678 4.96 -21.04 23.77
C GLN A 678 3.55 -21.64 23.80
N ARG A 679 3.19 -22.43 22.78
CA ARG A 679 1.92 -23.15 22.73
C ARG A 679 1.82 -24.18 23.83
N ILE A 680 2.88 -24.97 24.07
CA ILE A 680 2.94 -25.92 25.19
C ILE A 680 2.68 -25.20 26.51
N LEU A 681 3.33 -24.07 26.77
CA LEU A 681 3.12 -23.26 27.97
C LEU A 681 1.69 -22.68 28.11
N GLN A 682 0.90 -22.67 27.02
CA GLN A 682 -0.50 -22.24 27.03
C GLN A 682 -1.48 -23.40 27.21
N THR A 683 -1.15 -24.59 26.70
CA THR A 683 -2.10 -25.70 26.59
C THR A 683 -1.84 -26.86 27.55
N CYS A 684 -0.67 -26.89 28.21
CA CYS A 684 -0.34 -27.89 29.21
C CYS A 684 -1.16 -27.69 30.51
N ASP A 685 -1.37 -28.76 31.25
CA ASP A 685 -1.98 -28.68 32.58
C ASP A 685 -1.03 -28.04 33.61
N ASP A 686 -1.55 -27.71 34.79
CA ASP A 686 -0.75 -27.07 35.85
C ASP A 686 0.39 -27.96 36.35
N LYS A 687 0.23 -29.30 36.33
CA LYS A 687 1.25 -30.24 36.81
C LYS A 687 2.46 -30.27 35.89
N PHE A 688 2.24 -30.36 34.58
CA PHE A 688 3.29 -30.29 33.56
C PHE A 688 3.88 -28.89 33.45
N LEU A 689 3.07 -27.85 33.61
CA LEU A 689 3.56 -26.47 33.58
C LEU A 689 4.67 -26.25 34.60
N VAL A 690 4.52 -26.77 35.83
CA VAL A 690 5.56 -26.67 36.88
C VAL A 690 6.86 -27.37 36.46
N VAL A 691 6.77 -28.56 35.87
CA VAL A 691 7.95 -29.32 35.40
C VAL A 691 8.66 -28.58 34.27
N ILE A 692 7.89 -28.09 33.29
CA ILE A 692 8.40 -27.38 32.11
C ILE A 692 9.04 -26.05 32.55
N LEU A 693 8.37 -25.27 33.40
CA LEU A 693 8.91 -24.01 33.92
C LEU A 693 10.20 -24.23 34.71
N SER A 694 10.29 -25.31 35.49
CA SER A 694 11.51 -25.66 36.23
C SER A 694 12.68 -25.95 35.30
N SER A 695 12.42 -26.69 34.21
CA SER A 695 13.41 -26.95 33.15
C SER A 695 13.86 -25.65 32.46
N ILE A 696 12.91 -24.78 32.07
CA ILE A 696 13.24 -23.52 31.38
C ILE A 696 14.01 -22.56 32.31
N LYS A 697 13.66 -22.51 33.61
CA LYS A 697 14.32 -21.64 34.60
C LYS A 697 15.83 -21.86 34.66
N MET A 698 16.30 -23.10 34.49
CA MET A 698 17.73 -23.43 34.49
C MET A 698 18.50 -22.78 33.31
N HIS A 699 17.79 -22.40 32.24
CA HIS A 699 18.36 -21.85 31.00
C HIS A 699 17.97 -20.39 30.73
N LEU A 700 17.25 -19.72 31.63
CA LEU A 700 16.74 -18.36 31.39
C LEU A 700 17.84 -17.35 31.05
N ASN A 701 18.96 -17.38 31.78
CA ASN A 701 20.08 -16.46 31.54
C ASN A 701 20.73 -16.67 30.16
N GLU A 702 20.78 -17.93 29.71
CA GLU A 702 21.30 -18.28 28.40
C GLU A 702 20.33 -17.86 27.28
N LEU A 703 19.02 -18.10 27.46
CA LEU A 703 17.98 -17.75 26.49
C LEU A 703 17.89 -16.24 26.21
N LYS A 704 18.22 -15.38 27.19
CA LYS A 704 18.29 -13.91 27.01
C LYS A 704 19.27 -13.48 25.92
N ASN A 705 20.27 -14.31 25.61
CA ASN A 705 21.28 -14.02 24.60
C ASN A 705 20.87 -14.44 23.18
N TYR A 706 19.74 -15.14 23.01
CA TYR A 706 19.24 -15.59 21.71
C TYR A 706 18.04 -14.77 21.26
N THR A 707 17.99 -14.39 19.97
CA THR A 707 16.90 -13.57 19.40
C THR A 707 15.51 -14.15 19.70
N PHE A 708 15.31 -15.44 19.44
CA PHE A 708 14.02 -16.11 19.67
C PHE A 708 13.81 -16.52 21.14
N GLY A 709 14.90 -16.83 21.86
CA GLY A 709 14.86 -17.20 23.28
C GLY A 709 14.29 -16.10 24.18
N LYS A 710 14.49 -14.82 23.81
CA LYS A 710 13.91 -13.67 24.52
C LYS A 710 12.37 -13.73 24.61
N HIS A 711 11.69 -14.28 23.59
CA HIS A 711 10.23 -14.42 23.60
C HIS A 711 9.77 -15.44 24.65
N ILE A 712 10.51 -16.55 24.78
CA ILE A 712 10.25 -17.56 25.82
C ILE A 712 10.44 -16.94 27.21
N VAL A 713 11.53 -16.20 27.41
CA VAL A 713 11.82 -15.52 28.69
C VAL A 713 10.68 -14.57 29.07
N ALA A 714 10.26 -13.69 28.16
CA ALA A 714 9.17 -12.75 28.41
C ALA A 714 7.85 -13.47 28.74
N ARG A 715 7.55 -14.59 28.06
CA ARG A 715 6.36 -15.40 28.33
C ARG A 715 6.42 -16.06 29.71
N VAL A 716 7.56 -16.62 30.09
CA VAL A 716 7.80 -17.26 31.39
C VAL A 716 7.75 -16.25 32.53
N GLU A 717 8.40 -15.10 32.40
CA GLU A 717 8.34 -14.01 33.39
C GLU A 717 6.89 -13.56 33.62
N LYS A 718 6.10 -13.40 32.54
CA LYS A 718 4.65 -13.09 32.65
C LYS A 718 3.87 -14.19 33.37
N LEU A 719 4.15 -15.46 33.11
CA LEU A 719 3.49 -16.58 33.78
C LEU A 719 3.86 -16.66 35.27
N ILE A 720 5.10 -16.36 35.63
CA ILE A 720 5.55 -16.29 37.03
C ILE A 720 4.81 -15.16 37.75
N ILE A 721 4.77 -13.95 37.18
CA ILE A 721 4.06 -12.79 37.77
C ILE A 721 2.56 -13.08 37.90
N THR A 722 1.95 -13.69 36.89
CA THR A 722 0.52 -14.02 36.92
C THR A 722 0.23 -15.15 37.93
N GLY A 723 1.11 -16.13 38.04
CA GLY A 723 1.03 -17.22 39.03
C GLY A 723 1.20 -16.73 40.47
N GLU A 724 2.16 -15.85 40.72
CA GLU A 724 2.35 -15.20 42.03
C GLU A 724 1.12 -14.38 42.42
N ASN A 725 0.51 -13.65 41.48
CA ASN A 725 -0.73 -12.91 41.72
C ASN A 725 -1.93 -13.80 42.03
N ARG A 726 -2.05 -15.00 41.41
CA ARG A 726 -3.09 -15.99 41.73
C ARG A 726 -2.91 -16.56 43.15
N VAL A 727 -1.68 -16.87 43.55
CA VAL A 727 -1.36 -17.35 44.90
C VAL A 727 -1.62 -16.25 45.95
N ARG A 728 -1.27 -15.00 45.63
CA ARG A 728 -1.48 -13.84 46.52
C ARG A 728 -2.96 -13.48 46.68
N MET A 729 -3.78 -13.65 45.65
CA MET A 729 -5.24 -13.51 45.76
C MET A 729 -5.87 -14.67 46.53
N GLY A 730 -5.44 -15.92 46.30
CA GLY A 730 -5.92 -17.08 47.05
C GLY A 730 -5.60 -17.00 48.55
N SER A 731 -4.39 -16.54 48.90
CA SER A 731 -3.98 -16.30 50.29
C SER A 731 -4.81 -15.20 50.99
N LYS A 732 -5.25 -14.16 50.26
CA LYS A 732 -6.18 -13.15 50.79
C LYS A 732 -7.59 -13.71 51.00
N THR A 733 -8.03 -14.65 50.18
CA THR A 733 -9.33 -15.33 50.38
C THR A 733 -9.30 -16.25 51.59
N SER A 734 -8.18 -16.94 51.84
CA SER A 734 -7.97 -17.78 53.03
C SER A 734 -7.87 -16.96 54.33
N GLN A 735 -7.30 -15.75 54.29
CA GLN A 735 -7.30 -14.83 55.45
C GLN A 735 -8.67 -14.22 55.73
N CYS A 736 -9.49 -13.97 54.70
CA CYS A 736 -10.84 -13.43 54.86
C CYS A 736 -11.83 -14.47 55.47
N GLN A 737 -11.57 -15.77 55.29
CA GLN A 737 -12.37 -16.84 55.92
C GLN A 737 -11.99 -17.13 57.39
N GLN A 738 -10.80 -16.71 57.86
CA GLN A 738 -10.42 -16.83 59.28
C GLN A 738 -10.84 -15.62 60.13
N SER A 739 -11.19 -14.47 59.52
CA SER A 739 -11.64 -13.26 60.24
C SER A 739 -13.16 -13.14 60.40
N LEU A 740 -13.95 -14.08 59.87
CA LEU A 740 -15.43 -14.03 59.86
C LEU A 740 -16.09 -15.04 60.82
N SER A 741 -15.34 -15.58 61.79
CA SER A 741 -15.87 -16.52 62.81
C SER A 741 -15.97 -15.95 64.23
N CYS A 742 -15.97 -14.63 64.40
CA CYS A 742 -16.25 -14.01 65.69
C CYS A 742 -17.19 -12.80 65.52
N THR A 743 -18.15 -12.73 66.45
CA THR A 743 -19.13 -11.67 66.79
C THR A 743 -20.46 -11.63 66.02
N ASP A 744 -21.45 -12.26 66.69
CA ASP A 744 -22.71 -11.67 67.18
C ASP A 744 -23.92 -11.51 66.25
N VAL A 745 -24.73 -12.58 66.33
CA VAL A 745 -26.18 -12.60 66.62
C VAL A 745 -26.72 -11.29 67.22
N ASP A 746 -27.60 -10.58 66.50
CA ASP A 746 -28.97 -10.26 66.94
C ASP A 746 -29.73 -9.28 66.02
N ALA A 747 -31.02 -9.60 65.87
CA ALA A 747 -32.17 -8.71 65.64
C ALA A 747 -32.30 -7.90 64.32
N ASN A 748 -33.08 -8.49 63.40
CA ASN A 748 -34.10 -7.78 62.60
C ASN A 748 -35.23 -7.27 63.55
N PRO A 749 -36.04 -6.21 63.26
CA PRO A 749 -36.81 -6.09 62.01
C PRO A 749 -37.02 -4.68 61.45
N PHE A 750 -36.94 -4.53 60.11
CA PHE A 750 -37.95 -3.87 59.27
C PHE A 750 -37.79 -4.29 57.81
#